data_AF-A0A7V0TMJ7-F1
#
_entry.id   AF-A0A7V0TMJ7-F1
#
_cell.length_a   1.000
_cell.length_b   1.000
_cell.length_c   1.000
_cell.angle_alpha   90.00
_cell.angle_beta   90.00
_cell.angle_gamma   90.00
#
_symmetry.space_group_name_H-M   'P 1'
#
loop_
_entity.id
_entity.type
_entity.pdbx_description
1 polymer ?
#
loop_
_entity_poly.entity_id
_entity_poly.type
_entity_poly.pdbx_seq_one_letter_code
_entity_poly.pdbx_strand_id
1 'polypeptide(L)'
;MFKPSFIDYMSVQSQLVKFREFLKGLFFWFLPSPRAWKGAAAGILLVTGILILSAVLPYLGVLGIPVLLLRMVYYIGLPALMALGVFLLMGLINGLPGWYRKVMVAGIFFILHYFMVPLKGKLVLIFWVILAASLLAGSLWVLAGKGWKKLPAPRRVLLIISMVLGSAGMLYGGFWFFWAGKAMDIPEAAAMQAEKLPPLIQADDPSSPGSYEVKYLTYGSGTDRHRPEYGDSAGLVTSPVDGSPFVDNWKKFHGWAREKYWGFDLSALPLNARVWYPCGPGPYPLVLVVHGNHLDRDYSDPGYEYLGELMASRGFIFASVDENFLNGTWSDVFNRLKEENDARAWLLLKHLEYWEKWNGEEGNPFAGKVDMERISLIGHSRGGEAVSIAACFNRLPYYPDDALVPFDFNFHIRSVIPIAPVDGQYKPAGVGTFIENTDYFTLQGSHDMDMQSYHGARQFQRVRFTDSLYHVKAGLYVYGANHGQFNTTWGRNDVGYPNFFLFNRRNIMPAGDQQKIAQVFISAFLELTLNNRQEYLPLFMDYRSGRHWLPETVYLNQFEDSRMTFLCDFEEDLDLSTPAWGNGHISGENLTVWKEKLVPLKWGPHDTRAVYLGWNREASDSAVAVYRIEADSFPCSRSGMLVFSLADAGENSRPERTWLEKDSTENGKKEPERNAPDDATAPEDTGGLEEEKAEKEEEESKSPLDMTLELTDRMGNQASVALGAYMPLQPQPEAKIMKWQFLTEQPPSEIVFQAYAIPMEWFAEANPQFDPGALVRISLVFDRSWEGVVVLDNLGIRNGEK
;
A
#
# COMPACT_ATOMS: atom_id res chain seq x y z
N MET A 1 69.18 36.85 24.15
CA MET A 1 69.73 36.06 23.05
C MET A 1 69.59 34.58 23.41
N PHE A 2 68.54 33.90 22.97
CA PHE A 2 68.52 32.46 22.71
C PHE A 2 67.40 32.22 21.70
N LYS A 3 67.78 32.08 20.42
CA LYS A 3 66.87 31.61 19.37
C LYS A 3 66.52 30.16 19.70
N PRO A 4 65.25 29.73 19.65
CA PRO A 4 64.94 28.31 19.57
C PRO A 4 65.64 27.81 18.30
N SER A 5 66.54 26.85 18.48
CA SER A 5 67.34 26.34 17.39
C SER A 5 66.41 25.75 16.33
N PHE A 6 66.75 25.97 15.07
CA PHE A 6 66.11 25.34 13.90
C PHE A 6 66.09 23.79 13.98
N ILE A 7 66.81 23.22 14.96
CA ILE A 7 66.96 21.79 15.24
C ILE A 7 65.73 21.21 15.95
N ASP A 8 65.01 21.97 16.80
CA ASP A 8 63.84 21.44 17.52
C ASP A 8 62.60 21.29 16.63
N TYR A 9 62.42 22.17 15.65
CA TYR A 9 61.33 22.05 14.66
C TYR A 9 61.57 20.89 13.68
N MET A 10 62.84 20.65 13.30
CA MET A 10 63.26 19.50 12.49
C MET A 10 63.13 18.17 13.26
N SER A 11 63.33 18.18 14.58
CA SER A 11 63.19 17.02 15.46
C SER A 11 61.74 16.52 15.54
N VAL A 12 60.77 17.42 15.72
CA VAL A 12 59.34 17.06 15.78
C VAL A 12 58.82 16.61 14.42
N GLN A 13 59.21 17.25 13.32
CA GLN A 13 58.87 16.75 11.97
C GLN A 13 59.53 15.40 11.66
N SER A 14 60.78 15.18 12.07
CA SER A 14 61.49 13.91 11.93
C SER A 14 60.81 12.79 12.74
N GLN A 15 60.35 13.10 13.96
CA GLN A 15 59.60 12.18 14.82
C GLN A 15 58.22 11.85 14.22
N LEU A 16 57.49 12.83 13.69
CA LEU A 16 56.22 12.61 12.99
C LEU A 16 56.38 11.81 11.69
N VAL A 17 57.47 12.05 10.94
CA VAL A 17 57.82 11.25 9.75
C VAL A 17 58.18 9.83 10.15
N LYS A 18 58.99 9.63 11.19
CA LYS A 18 59.32 8.30 11.73
C LYS A 18 58.09 7.58 12.28
N PHE A 19 57.17 8.28 12.92
CA PHE A 19 55.91 7.71 13.40
C PHE A 19 54.97 7.33 12.25
N ARG A 20 54.87 8.16 11.19
CA ARG A 20 54.17 7.80 9.95
C ARG A 20 54.82 6.61 9.23
N GLU A 21 56.15 6.56 9.16
CA GLU A 21 56.92 5.45 8.58
C GLU A 21 56.78 4.17 9.43
N PHE A 22 56.72 4.29 10.76
CA PHE A 22 56.44 3.21 11.69
C PHE A 22 55.01 2.68 11.54
N LEU A 23 54.01 3.56 11.49
CA LEU A 23 52.62 3.19 11.21
C LEU A 23 52.45 2.57 9.82
N LYS A 24 53.12 3.08 8.79
CA LYS A 24 53.20 2.45 7.45
C LYS A 24 53.87 1.08 7.50
N GLY A 25 54.94 0.94 8.28
CA GLY A 25 55.64 -0.32 8.50
C GLY A 25 54.77 -1.36 9.21
N LEU A 26 53.97 -0.93 10.19
CA LEU A 26 52.98 -1.76 10.88
C LEU A 26 51.86 -2.16 9.90
N PHE A 27 51.29 -1.20 9.17
CA PHE A 27 50.23 -1.43 8.16
C PHE A 27 50.70 -2.30 6.99
N PHE A 28 51.98 -2.23 6.61
CA PHE A 28 52.56 -3.03 5.53
C PHE A 28 52.42 -4.53 5.79
N TRP A 29 52.49 -4.97 7.05
CA TRP A 29 52.26 -6.36 7.42
C TRP A 29 50.80 -6.81 7.23
N PHE A 30 49.85 -5.88 7.29
CA PHE A 30 48.41 -6.12 7.15
C PHE A 30 47.84 -5.84 5.75
N LEU A 31 48.63 -5.25 4.84
CA LEU A 31 48.19 -4.99 3.46
C LEU A 31 47.96 -6.31 2.70
N PRO A 32 46.78 -6.49 2.04
CA PRO A 32 46.50 -7.67 1.26
C PRO A 32 47.47 -7.83 0.09
N SER A 33 47.83 -9.08 -0.22
CA SER A 33 48.73 -9.37 -1.36
C SER A 33 48.07 -9.00 -2.70
N PRO A 34 48.85 -8.74 -3.77
CA PRO A 34 48.29 -8.52 -5.11
C PRO A 34 47.38 -9.67 -5.60
N ARG A 35 47.64 -10.90 -5.16
CA ARG A 35 46.78 -12.06 -5.45
C ARG A 35 45.45 -11.99 -4.70
N ALA A 36 45.46 -11.57 -3.44
CA ALA A 36 44.24 -11.37 -2.66
C ALA A 36 43.35 -10.32 -3.31
N TRP A 37 43.92 -9.20 -3.78
CA TRP A 37 43.16 -8.16 -4.49
C TRP A 37 42.54 -8.63 -5.81
N LYS A 38 43.24 -9.48 -6.58
CA LYS A 38 42.67 -10.09 -7.78
C LYS A 38 41.51 -11.03 -7.46
N GLY A 39 41.67 -11.87 -6.43
CA GLY A 39 40.61 -12.76 -5.95
C GLY A 39 39.39 -11.98 -5.42
N ALA A 40 39.62 -10.92 -4.64
CA ALA A 40 38.57 -10.08 -4.11
C ALA A 40 37.75 -9.40 -5.23
N ALA A 41 38.42 -8.87 -6.26
CA ALA A 41 37.75 -8.33 -7.44
C ALA A 41 36.93 -9.40 -8.18
N ALA A 42 37.47 -10.62 -8.34
CA ALA A 42 36.73 -11.73 -8.95
C ALA A 42 35.50 -12.13 -8.12
N GLY A 43 35.58 -12.09 -6.78
CA GLY A 43 34.46 -12.35 -5.88
C GLY A 43 33.33 -11.35 -6.03
N ILE A 44 33.64 -10.05 -6.01
CA ILE A 44 32.63 -9.00 -6.23
C ILE A 44 31.96 -9.17 -7.59
N LEU A 45 32.74 -9.41 -8.65
CA LEU A 45 32.21 -9.63 -10.00
C LEU A 45 31.28 -10.85 -10.06
N LEU A 46 31.65 -11.94 -9.39
CA LEU A 46 30.84 -13.16 -9.36
C LEU A 46 29.50 -12.91 -8.67
N VAL A 47 29.51 -12.35 -7.45
CA VAL A 47 28.27 -12.12 -6.68
C VAL A 47 27.38 -11.08 -7.36
N THR A 48 27.95 -9.95 -7.80
CA THR A 48 27.21 -8.92 -8.53
C THR A 48 26.68 -9.47 -9.86
N GLY A 49 27.48 -10.27 -10.57
CA GLY A 49 27.08 -10.94 -11.80
C GLY A 49 25.92 -11.91 -11.60
N ILE A 50 25.93 -12.69 -10.50
CA ILE A 50 24.79 -13.54 -10.12
C ILE A 50 23.54 -12.68 -9.91
N LEU A 51 23.63 -11.61 -9.11
CA LEU A 51 22.50 -10.71 -8.85
C LEU A 51 21.94 -10.08 -10.15
N ILE A 52 22.81 -9.64 -11.05
CA ILE A 52 22.42 -9.10 -12.36
C ILE A 52 21.74 -10.19 -13.20
N LEU A 53 22.33 -11.39 -13.28
CA LEU A 53 21.75 -12.49 -14.06
C LEU A 53 20.37 -12.85 -13.55
N SER A 54 20.18 -12.97 -12.24
CA SER A 54 18.87 -13.23 -11.66
C SER A 54 17.88 -12.06 -11.80
N ALA A 55 18.34 -10.83 -12.04
CA ALA A 55 17.48 -9.70 -12.41
C ALA A 55 17.01 -9.71 -13.86
N VAL A 56 17.73 -10.44 -14.68
CA VAL A 56 17.53 -10.42 -16.12
C VAL A 56 16.78 -11.69 -16.56
N LEU A 57 17.17 -12.86 -16.04
CA LEU A 57 16.64 -14.17 -16.43
C LEU A 57 15.11 -14.30 -16.35
N PRO A 58 14.39 -13.80 -15.33
CA PRO A 58 12.93 -13.90 -15.28
C PRO A 58 12.23 -13.26 -16.48
N TYR A 59 12.86 -12.26 -17.11
CA TYR A 59 12.31 -11.56 -18.27
C TYR A 59 12.65 -12.21 -19.61
N LEU A 60 13.42 -13.32 -19.63
CA LEU A 60 13.85 -13.98 -20.87
C LEU A 60 12.66 -14.44 -21.72
N GLY A 61 11.66 -15.07 -21.09
CA GLY A 61 10.46 -15.55 -21.77
C GLY A 61 9.50 -14.45 -22.24
N VAL A 62 9.58 -13.27 -21.61
CA VAL A 62 8.62 -12.17 -21.82
C VAL A 62 9.17 -11.09 -22.77
N LEU A 63 10.46 -10.74 -22.65
CA LEU A 63 11.06 -9.64 -23.42
C LEU A 63 11.89 -10.11 -24.63
N GLY A 64 12.30 -11.38 -24.67
CA GLY A 64 13.17 -11.94 -25.70
C GLY A 64 14.65 -11.56 -25.56
N ILE A 65 15.52 -12.32 -26.23
CA ILE A 65 16.99 -12.23 -26.11
C ILE A 65 17.55 -10.83 -26.45
N PRO A 66 17.14 -10.13 -27.52
CA PRO A 66 17.74 -8.83 -27.86
C PRO A 66 17.51 -7.75 -26.80
N VAL A 67 16.29 -7.65 -26.26
CA VAL A 67 15.94 -6.71 -25.18
C VAL A 67 16.67 -7.09 -23.89
N LEU A 68 16.82 -8.40 -23.64
CA LEU A 68 17.59 -8.91 -22.53
C LEU A 68 19.05 -8.42 -22.57
N LEU A 69 19.70 -8.51 -23.74
CA LEU A 69 21.08 -8.07 -23.92
C LEU A 69 21.20 -6.56 -23.72
N LEU A 70 20.26 -5.76 -24.22
CA LEU A 70 20.21 -4.31 -23.96
C LEU A 70 20.07 -4.01 -22.47
N ARG A 71 19.19 -4.74 -21.77
CA ARG A 71 19.06 -4.66 -20.31
C ARG A 71 20.38 -5.02 -19.63
N MET A 72 21.07 -6.10 -20.01
CA MET A 72 22.38 -6.44 -19.44
C MET A 72 23.41 -5.32 -19.65
N VAL A 73 23.44 -4.70 -20.83
CA VAL A 73 24.30 -3.54 -21.11
C VAL A 73 23.94 -2.37 -20.19
N TYR A 74 22.66 -2.13 -19.91
CA TYR A 74 22.23 -1.12 -18.95
C TYR A 74 22.65 -1.46 -17.50
N TYR A 75 22.39 -2.70 -17.05
CA TYR A 75 22.75 -3.21 -15.71
C TYR A 75 24.26 -3.18 -15.43
N ILE A 76 25.09 -3.42 -16.44
CA ILE A 76 26.55 -3.46 -16.31
C ILE A 76 27.17 -2.10 -16.65
N GLY A 77 26.73 -1.50 -17.76
CA GLY A 77 27.34 -0.33 -18.38
C GLY A 77 27.15 0.95 -17.58
N LEU A 78 25.94 1.22 -17.07
CA LEU A 78 25.68 2.46 -16.33
C LEU A 78 26.48 2.52 -15.00
N PRO A 79 26.49 1.47 -14.14
CA PRO A 79 27.35 1.46 -12.97
C PRO A 79 28.84 1.53 -13.31
N ALA A 80 29.29 0.88 -14.40
CA ALA A 80 30.68 0.94 -14.84
C ALA A 80 31.09 2.34 -15.31
N LEU A 81 30.21 3.07 -16.01
CA LEU A 81 30.43 4.45 -16.44
C LEU A 81 30.48 5.42 -15.26
N MET A 82 29.55 5.30 -14.31
CA MET A 82 29.59 6.07 -13.06
C MET A 82 30.87 5.79 -12.28
N ALA A 83 31.27 4.52 -12.20
CA ALA A 83 32.52 4.13 -11.56
C ALA A 83 33.75 4.72 -12.24
N LEU A 84 33.75 4.81 -13.57
CA LEU A 84 34.80 5.49 -14.33
C LEU A 84 34.82 7.00 -14.04
N GLY A 85 33.67 7.67 -14.00
CA GLY A 85 33.57 9.09 -13.66
C GLY A 85 34.12 9.40 -12.27
N VAL A 86 33.71 8.64 -11.25
CA VAL A 86 34.24 8.77 -9.88
C VAL A 86 35.73 8.42 -9.82
N PHE A 87 36.18 7.40 -10.55
CA PHE A 87 37.60 7.05 -10.64
C PHE A 87 38.46 8.19 -11.19
N LEU A 88 37.94 8.94 -12.16
CA LEU A 88 38.63 10.10 -12.74
C LEU A 88 38.61 11.31 -11.78
N LEU A 89 37.60 11.42 -10.91
CA LEU A 89 37.39 12.54 -9.99
C LEU A 89 38.01 12.34 -8.59
N MET A 90 38.19 11.11 -8.12
CA MET A 90 38.64 10.82 -6.74
C MET A 90 40.15 10.53 -6.62
N GLY A 91 40.88 11.45 -6.00
CA GLY A 91 42.26 11.24 -5.51
C GLY A 91 42.38 10.53 -4.15
N LEU A 92 41.28 10.35 -3.42
CA LEU A 92 41.25 9.88 -2.02
C LEU A 92 41.36 8.34 -1.84
N ILE A 93 41.09 7.53 -2.87
CA ILE A 93 41.16 6.05 -2.83
C ILE A 93 42.43 5.52 -3.53
N ASN A 94 43.51 6.31 -3.56
CA ASN A 94 44.76 5.94 -4.24
C ASN A 94 45.55 4.80 -3.55
N GLY A 95 45.11 4.35 -2.39
CA GLY A 95 45.69 3.20 -1.68
C GLY A 95 45.24 1.81 -2.16
N LEU A 96 44.17 1.71 -2.97
CA LEU A 96 43.66 0.43 -3.47
C LEU A 96 44.15 0.12 -4.89
N PRO A 97 44.38 -1.16 -5.26
CA PRO A 97 44.72 -1.51 -6.63
C PRO A 97 43.65 -1.07 -7.62
N GLY A 98 44.09 -0.47 -8.73
CA GLY A 98 43.19 0.18 -9.69
C GLY A 98 42.07 -0.71 -10.23
N TRP A 99 42.32 -2.01 -10.45
CA TRP A 99 41.29 -2.94 -10.90
C TRP A 99 40.23 -3.23 -9.83
N TYR A 100 40.65 -3.56 -8.61
CA TYR A 100 39.74 -3.80 -7.49
C TYR A 100 38.88 -2.56 -7.22
N ARG A 101 39.50 -1.37 -7.24
CA ARG A 101 38.80 -0.10 -7.06
C ARG A 101 37.67 0.09 -8.09
N LYS A 102 37.91 -0.19 -9.38
CA LYS A 102 36.88 -0.08 -10.43
C LYS A 102 35.71 -1.04 -10.20
N VAL A 103 36.01 -2.31 -9.91
CA VAL A 103 35.00 -3.34 -9.64
C VAL A 103 34.17 -3.01 -8.41
N MET A 104 34.83 -2.60 -7.32
CA MET A 104 34.18 -2.21 -6.06
C MET A 104 33.22 -1.05 -6.28
N VAL A 105 33.68 0.02 -6.95
CA VAL A 105 32.86 1.20 -7.20
C VAL A 105 31.69 0.84 -8.12
N ALA A 106 31.89 0.04 -9.18
CA ALA A 106 30.81 -0.42 -10.05
C ALA A 106 29.76 -1.26 -9.28
N GLY A 107 30.20 -2.16 -8.40
CA GLY A 107 29.31 -2.95 -7.54
C GLY A 107 28.51 -2.08 -6.56
N ILE A 108 29.14 -1.06 -5.95
CA ILE A 108 28.44 -0.10 -5.08
C ILE A 108 27.37 0.66 -5.87
N PHE A 109 27.71 1.20 -7.05
CA PHE A 109 26.74 1.91 -7.88
C PHE A 109 25.59 1.02 -8.35
N PHE A 110 25.87 -0.25 -8.67
CA PHE A 110 24.82 -1.23 -8.95
C PHE A 110 23.86 -1.33 -7.76
N ILE A 111 24.36 -1.51 -6.53
CA ILE A 111 23.49 -1.61 -5.35
C ILE A 111 22.71 -0.31 -5.11
N LEU A 112 23.37 0.83 -5.20
CA LEU A 112 22.76 2.14 -4.98
C LEU A 112 21.62 2.44 -5.97
N HIS A 113 21.78 1.99 -7.22
CA HIS A 113 20.84 2.23 -8.32
C HIS A 113 19.68 1.24 -8.35
N TYR A 114 19.92 -0.04 -8.05
CA TYR A 114 18.93 -1.11 -8.30
C TYR A 114 18.10 -1.54 -7.10
N PHE A 115 18.59 -1.33 -5.87
CA PHE A 115 17.82 -1.66 -4.68
C PHE A 115 17.08 -0.43 -4.15
N MET A 116 15.75 -0.51 -4.11
CA MET A 116 14.86 0.57 -3.71
C MET A 116 14.61 0.54 -2.20
N VAL A 117 15.68 0.66 -1.41
CA VAL A 117 15.64 0.70 0.06
C VAL A 117 16.39 1.92 0.61
N PRO A 118 16.13 2.34 1.86
CA PRO A 118 16.87 3.41 2.52
C PRO A 118 18.37 3.12 2.56
N LEU A 119 19.16 4.17 2.83
CA LEU A 119 20.63 4.08 2.86
C LEU A 119 21.13 2.97 3.79
N LYS A 120 20.48 2.76 4.95
CA LYS A 120 20.81 1.69 5.90
C LYS A 120 20.73 0.30 5.23
N GLY A 121 19.67 0.01 4.49
CA GLY A 121 19.52 -1.23 3.73
C GLY A 121 20.55 -1.37 2.62
N LYS A 122 20.84 -0.28 1.90
CA LYS A 122 21.90 -0.26 0.86
C LYS A 122 23.27 -0.56 1.46
N LEU A 123 23.58 -0.03 2.64
CA LEU A 123 24.84 -0.31 3.34
C LEU A 123 24.96 -1.79 3.70
N VAL A 124 23.91 -2.43 4.22
CA VAL A 124 23.91 -3.89 4.48
C VAL A 124 24.23 -4.68 3.21
N LEU A 125 23.59 -4.35 2.10
CA LEU A 125 23.85 -5.00 0.81
C LEU A 125 25.29 -4.74 0.33
N ILE A 126 25.82 -3.54 0.51
CA ILE A 126 27.22 -3.21 0.19
C ILE A 126 28.17 -4.05 1.07
N PHE A 127 27.94 -4.13 2.37
CA PHE A 127 28.78 -4.96 3.26
C PHE A 127 28.73 -6.44 2.85
N TRP A 128 27.56 -6.97 2.49
CA TRP A 128 27.44 -8.34 2.03
C TRP A 128 28.13 -8.56 0.67
N VAL A 129 27.72 -7.83 -0.37
CA VAL A 129 28.18 -8.06 -1.75
C VAL A 129 29.63 -7.63 -1.97
N ILE A 130 30.07 -6.55 -1.33
CA ILE A 130 31.42 -6.01 -1.51
C ILE A 130 32.39 -6.62 -0.50
N LEU A 131 32.13 -6.44 0.80
CA LEU A 131 33.11 -6.82 1.83
C LEU A 131 33.18 -8.34 2.01
N ALA A 132 32.04 -9.03 2.20
CA ALA A 132 32.06 -10.49 2.43
C ALA A 132 32.61 -11.26 1.21
N ALA A 133 32.18 -10.89 0.01
CA ALA A 133 32.69 -11.49 -1.23
C ALA A 133 34.20 -11.26 -1.41
N SER A 134 34.69 -10.06 -1.08
CA SER A 134 36.12 -9.72 -1.18
C SER A 134 36.98 -10.55 -0.23
N LEU A 135 36.55 -10.67 1.03
CA LEU A 135 37.26 -11.42 2.06
C LEU A 135 37.32 -12.91 1.70
N LEU A 136 36.21 -13.49 1.25
CA LEU A 136 36.14 -14.90 0.87
C LEU A 136 36.96 -15.19 -0.38
N ALA A 137 36.65 -14.54 -1.50
CA ALA A 137 37.28 -14.83 -2.78
C ALA A 137 38.77 -14.45 -2.78
N GLY A 138 39.14 -13.34 -2.13
CA GLY A 138 40.53 -12.96 -1.95
C GLY A 138 41.33 -14.03 -1.19
N SER A 139 40.74 -14.62 -0.14
CA SER A 139 41.38 -15.66 0.65
C SER A 139 41.53 -16.97 -0.13
N LEU A 140 40.46 -17.42 -0.79
CA LEU A 140 40.46 -18.64 -1.62
C LEU A 140 41.47 -18.53 -2.77
N TRP A 141 41.57 -17.36 -3.40
CA TRP A 141 42.51 -17.13 -4.51
C TRP A 141 43.98 -17.21 -4.08
N VAL A 142 44.30 -16.76 -2.86
CA VAL A 142 45.64 -16.90 -2.28
C VAL A 142 45.97 -18.36 -1.99
N LEU A 143 45.00 -19.12 -1.46
CA LEU A 143 45.18 -20.55 -1.18
C LEU A 143 45.36 -21.36 -2.46
N ALA A 144 44.50 -21.14 -3.47
CA ALA A 144 44.57 -21.80 -4.78
C ALA A 144 45.93 -21.56 -5.48
N GLY A 145 46.50 -20.37 -5.32
CA GLY A 145 47.83 -20.02 -5.86
C GLY A 145 49.03 -20.58 -5.08
N LYS A 146 48.83 -21.56 -4.17
CA LYS A 146 49.85 -22.08 -3.23
C LYS A 146 50.52 -20.97 -2.40
N GLY A 147 49.81 -19.86 -2.16
CA GLY A 147 50.32 -18.66 -1.48
C GLY A 147 50.58 -18.86 0.01
N TRP A 148 49.91 -19.84 0.64
CA TRP A 148 50.01 -20.16 2.06
C TRP A 148 51.45 -20.29 2.56
N LYS A 149 52.27 -21.10 1.89
CA LYS A 149 53.66 -21.37 2.28
C LYS A 149 54.55 -20.12 2.19
N LYS A 150 54.16 -19.12 1.39
CA LYS A 150 54.91 -17.88 1.14
C LYS A 150 54.53 -16.73 2.09
N LEU A 151 53.52 -16.91 2.94
CA LEU A 151 53.05 -15.89 3.87
C LEU A 151 53.69 -16.04 5.26
N PRO A 152 54.08 -14.94 5.92
CA PRO A 152 54.48 -14.92 7.33
C PRO A 152 53.29 -15.24 8.25
N ALA A 153 53.56 -15.71 9.47
CA ALA A 153 52.53 -16.20 10.40
C ALA A 153 51.36 -15.20 10.65
N PRO A 154 51.60 -13.88 10.89
CA PRO A 154 50.50 -12.92 11.09
C PRO A 154 49.57 -12.82 9.87
N ARG A 155 50.10 -12.91 8.65
CA ARG A 155 49.30 -12.88 7.41
C ARG A 155 48.52 -14.17 7.18
N ARG A 156 48.99 -15.31 7.69
CA ARG A 156 48.23 -16.57 7.66
C ARG A 156 47.02 -16.50 8.60
N VAL A 157 47.20 -15.94 9.79
CA VAL A 157 46.11 -15.70 10.74
C VAL A 157 45.08 -14.75 10.14
N LEU A 158 45.52 -13.60 9.59
CA LEU A 158 44.61 -12.66 8.93
C LEU A 158 43.86 -13.29 7.74
N LEU A 159 44.53 -14.14 6.96
CA LEU A 159 43.91 -14.87 5.85
C LEU A 159 42.81 -15.82 6.35
N ILE A 160 43.06 -16.57 7.43
CA ILE A 160 42.05 -17.44 8.04
C ILE A 160 40.88 -16.61 8.54
N ILE A 161 41.13 -15.54 9.29
CA ILE A 161 40.07 -14.64 9.80
C ILE A 161 39.24 -14.09 8.63
N SER A 162 39.90 -13.59 7.58
CA SER A 162 39.21 -13.09 6.38
C SER A 162 38.37 -14.19 5.70
N MET A 163 38.90 -15.41 5.59
CA MET A 163 38.17 -16.52 5.00
C MET A 163 36.95 -16.91 5.85
N VAL A 164 37.08 -16.94 7.18
CA VAL A 164 35.99 -17.27 8.10
C VAL A 164 34.91 -16.19 8.07
N LEU A 165 35.29 -14.91 8.22
CA LEU A 165 34.35 -13.79 8.16
C LEU A 165 33.68 -13.68 6.78
N GLY A 166 34.43 -13.85 5.70
CA GLY A 166 33.90 -13.88 4.35
C GLY A 166 32.94 -15.04 4.11
N SER A 167 33.27 -16.25 4.60
CA SER A 167 32.39 -17.42 4.49
C SER A 167 31.10 -17.22 5.30
N ALA A 168 31.22 -16.78 6.55
CA ALA A 168 30.07 -16.50 7.41
C ALA A 168 29.17 -15.42 6.81
N GLY A 169 29.75 -14.31 6.34
CA GLY A 169 29.01 -13.23 5.70
C GLY A 169 28.32 -13.66 4.40
N MET A 170 28.99 -14.46 3.56
CA MET A 170 28.37 -14.96 2.32
C MET A 170 27.27 -15.98 2.57
N LEU A 171 27.47 -16.91 3.52
CA LEU A 171 26.47 -17.91 3.91
C LEU A 171 25.25 -17.24 4.55
N TYR A 172 25.47 -16.38 5.54
CA TYR A 172 24.40 -15.68 6.23
C TYR A 172 23.66 -14.71 5.30
N GLY A 173 24.39 -13.87 4.55
CA GLY A 173 23.77 -12.93 3.62
C GLY A 173 23.04 -13.63 2.48
N GLY A 174 23.58 -14.74 1.96
CA GLY A 174 22.89 -15.57 0.98
C GLY A 174 21.63 -16.22 1.54
N PHE A 175 21.72 -16.82 2.73
CA PHE A 175 20.56 -17.36 3.44
C PHE A 175 19.50 -16.27 3.64
N TRP A 176 19.87 -15.14 4.25
CA TRP A 176 18.96 -14.02 4.50
C TRP A 176 18.31 -13.51 3.21
N PHE A 177 19.07 -13.36 2.12
CA PHE A 177 18.56 -12.84 0.85
C PHE A 177 17.53 -13.79 0.22
N PHE A 178 17.81 -15.10 0.19
CA PHE A 178 16.91 -16.09 -0.45
C PHE A 178 15.82 -16.65 0.47
N TRP A 179 15.94 -16.48 1.79
CA TRP A 179 14.92 -16.87 2.76
C TRP A 179 13.61 -16.13 2.54
N ALA A 180 12.46 -16.76 2.77
CA ALA A 180 11.15 -16.11 2.54
C ALA A 180 10.78 -15.03 3.58
N GLY A 181 11.47 -15.01 4.73
CA GLY A 181 11.18 -14.13 5.86
C GLY A 181 10.63 -14.87 7.09
N LYS A 182 10.44 -14.13 8.19
CA LYS A 182 10.00 -14.67 9.49
C LYS A 182 8.50 -14.90 9.46
N ALA A 183 8.05 -16.10 9.85
CA ALA A 183 6.63 -16.32 10.12
C ALA A 183 6.22 -15.45 11.30
N MET A 184 5.11 -14.75 11.15
CA MET A 184 4.44 -14.05 12.22
C MET A 184 3.09 -14.71 12.44
N ASP A 185 2.66 -14.77 13.69
CA ASP A 185 1.32 -15.21 14.03
C ASP A 185 0.32 -14.19 13.49
N ILE A 186 -0.83 -14.69 13.05
CA ILE A 186 -1.95 -13.83 12.65
C ILE A 186 -2.40 -13.11 13.93
N PRO A 187 -2.51 -11.77 13.93
CA PRO A 187 -3.03 -11.04 15.07
C PRO A 187 -4.41 -11.55 15.44
N GLU A 188 -4.72 -11.54 16.73
CA GLU A 188 -6.02 -11.97 17.18
C GLU A 188 -7.12 -11.05 16.61
N ALA A 189 -8.16 -11.65 16.04
CA ALA A 189 -9.32 -10.94 15.53
C ALA A 189 -10.22 -10.52 16.70
N ALA A 190 -9.92 -9.37 17.30
CA ALA A 190 -10.65 -8.78 18.42
C ALA A 190 -12.16 -8.69 18.16
N ALA A 191 -12.54 -8.37 16.92
CA ALA A 191 -13.93 -8.30 16.51
C ALA A 191 -14.71 -9.61 16.67
N MET A 192 -14.03 -10.76 16.65
CA MET A 192 -14.61 -12.09 16.87
C MET A 192 -14.81 -12.44 18.35
N GLN A 193 -14.25 -11.66 19.27
CA GLN A 193 -14.42 -11.81 20.72
C GLN A 193 -15.65 -11.07 21.28
N ALA A 194 -16.43 -10.41 20.42
CA ALA A 194 -17.60 -9.66 20.86
C ALA A 194 -18.59 -10.56 21.63
N GLU A 195 -19.22 -10.00 22.67
CA GLU A 195 -20.19 -10.73 23.49
C GLU A 195 -21.40 -11.18 22.66
N LYS A 196 -21.83 -10.35 21.69
CA LYS A 196 -22.94 -10.62 20.78
C LYS A 196 -22.48 -10.49 19.33
N LEU A 197 -22.26 -11.62 18.67
CA LEU A 197 -22.00 -11.66 17.22
C LEU A 197 -23.28 -11.38 16.42
N PRO A 198 -23.19 -10.71 15.27
CA PRO A 198 -24.33 -10.51 14.39
C PRO A 198 -24.86 -11.87 13.86
N PRO A 199 -26.16 -11.95 13.52
CA PRO A 199 -26.72 -13.13 12.89
C PRO A 199 -26.01 -13.44 11.58
N LEU A 200 -25.90 -14.74 11.27
CA LEU A 200 -25.36 -15.18 9.98
C LEU A 200 -26.34 -14.80 8.86
N ILE A 201 -25.81 -14.32 7.75
CA ILE A 201 -26.62 -14.07 6.54
C ILE A 201 -27.29 -15.37 6.10
N GLN A 202 -28.61 -15.30 5.87
CA GLN A 202 -29.42 -16.43 5.39
C GLN A 202 -29.62 -16.31 3.87
N ALA A 203 -28.52 -16.41 3.13
CA ALA A 203 -28.50 -16.36 1.66
C ALA A 203 -27.52 -17.41 1.12
N ASP A 204 -27.56 -17.64 -0.20
CA ASP A 204 -26.58 -18.52 -0.86
C ASP A 204 -25.17 -17.93 -0.75
N ASP A 205 -24.15 -18.78 -0.56
CA ASP A 205 -22.74 -18.35 -0.57
C ASP A 205 -22.46 -17.62 -1.91
N PRO A 206 -22.15 -16.32 -1.89
CA PRO A 206 -22.00 -15.52 -3.10
C PRO A 206 -20.79 -15.97 -3.95
N SER A 207 -19.84 -16.70 -3.35
CA SER A 207 -18.71 -17.27 -4.08
C SER A 207 -18.97 -18.66 -4.68
N SER A 208 -20.16 -19.23 -4.45
CA SER A 208 -20.57 -20.46 -5.11
C SER A 208 -21.03 -20.19 -6.55
N PRO A 209 -20.69 -21.06 -7.51
CA PRO A 209 -21.20 -20.97 -8.88
C PRO A 209 -22.73 -20.92 -8.92
N GLY A 210 -23.27 -20.13 -9.85
CA GLY A 210 -24.70 -20.06 -10.09
C GLY A 210 -25.21 -21.17 -11.01
N SER A 211 -26.45 -21.00 -11.49
CA SER A 211 -27.15 -22.02 -12.29
C SER A 211 -26.98 -21.89 -13.80
N TYR A 212 -26.41 -20.79 -14.29
CA TYR A 212 -26.24 -20.58 -15.73
C TYR A 212 -25.02 -21.34 -16.26
N GLU A 213 -25.17 -21.97 -17.42
CA GLU A 213 -24.04 -22.43 -18.21
C GLU A 213 -23.23 -21.22 -18.69
N VAL A 214 -21.91 -21.26 -18.51
CA VAL A 214 -20.99 -20.17 -18.89
C VAL A 214 -20.55 -20.33 -20.34
N LYS A 215 -20.68 -19.26 -21.11
CA LYS A 215 -20.09 -19.11 -22.45
C LYS A 215 -18.91 -18.15 -22.42
N TYR A 216 -18.01 -18.32 -23.38
CA TYR A 216 -16.80 -17.53 -23.52
C TYR A 216 -16.64 -17.02 -24.95
N LEU A 217 -16.20 -15.77 -25.10
CA LEU A 217 -15.66 -15.22 -26.34
C LEU A 217 -14.66 -14.10 -26.05
N THR A 218 -13.96 -13.66 -27.08
CA THR A 218 -13.13 -12.44 -27.04
C THR A 218 -13.59 -11.44 -28.08
N TYR A 219 -13.34 -10.16 -27.83
CA TYR A 219 -13.41 -9.14 -28.86
C TYR A 219 -12.11 -8.35 -28.91
N GLY A 220 -11.77 -7.84 -30.08
CA GLY A 220 -10.54 -7.07 -30.26
C GLY A 220 -10.40 -6.44 -31.64
N SER A 221 -9.20 -5.93 -31.93
CA SER A 221 -8.89 -5.20 -33.16
C SER A 221 -9.00 -6.03 -34.45
N GLY A 222 -9.02 -7.36 -34.35
CA GLY A 222 -8.95 -8.27 -35.50
C GLY A 222 -7.57 -8.31 -36.17
N THR A 223 -6.59 -7.56 -35.66
CA THR A 223 -5.26 -7.41 -36.27
C THR A 223 -4.12 -7.40 -35.23
N ASP A 224 -4.39 -7.82 -34.00
CA ASP A 224 -3.37 -7.93 -32.95
C ASP A 224 -2.22 -8.86 -33.40
N ARG A 225 -0.98 -8.38 -33.25
CA ARG A 225 0.23 -9.06 -33.75
C ARG A 225 0.70 -10.20 -32.86
N HIS A 226 0.33 -10.20 -31.58
CA HIS A 226 0.89 -11.11 -30.56
C HIS A 226 -0.17 -11.99 -29.92
N ARG A 227 -1.43 -11.57 -29.99
CA ARG A 227 -2.56 -12.18 -29.29
C ARG A 227 -3.62 -12.61 -30.30
N PRO A 228 -3.58 -13.86 -30.81
CA PRO A 228 -4.53 -14.35 -31.80
C PRO A 228 -5.99 -14.18 -31.38
N GLU A 229 -6.28 -14.26 -30.08
CA GLU A 229 -7.61 -14.06 -29.51
C GLU A 229 -8.17 -12.64 -29.69
N TYR A 230 -7.32 -11.65 -29.96
CA TYR A 230 -7.71 -10.28 -30.32
C TYR A 230 -7.39 -9.94 -31.79
N GLY A 231 -6.71 -10.84 -32.49
CA GLY A 231 -6.43 -10.81 -33.92
C GLY A 231 -7.44 -11.67 -34.69
N ASP A 232 -6.93 -12.55 -35.55
CA ASP A 232 -7.74 -13.37 -36.47
C ASP A 232 -8.75 -14.31 -35.78
N SER A 233 -8.59 -14.59 -34.47
CA SER A 233 -9.50 -15.45 -33.69
C SER A 233 -10.48 -14.67 -32.81
N ALA A 234 -10.55 -13.34 -32.93
CA ALA A 234 -11.51 -12.54 -32.18
C ALA A 234 -12.95 -12.91 -32.55
N GLY A 235 -13.78 -13.17 -31.54
CA GLY A 235 -15.20 -13.49 -31.74
C GLY A 235 -16.02 -12.30 -32.23
N LEU A 236 -15.65 -11.08 -31.82
CA LEU A 236 -16.16 -9.82 -32.36
C LEU A 236 -15.00 -8.87 -32.66
N VAL A 237 -15.17 -8.03 -33.68
CA VAL A 237 -14.15 -7.06 -34.09
C VAL A 237 -14.61 -5.64 -33.74
N THR A 238 -13.72 -4.88 -33.13
CA THR A 238 -13.91 -3.45 -32.80
C THR A 238 -12.99 -2.58 -33.64
N SER A 239 -13.47 -1.41 -34.06
CA SER A 239 -12.62 -0.35 -34.61
C SER A 239 -11.80 0.31 -33.49
N PRO A 240 -10.55 0.72 -33.79
CA PRO A 240 -9.71 1.41 -32.82
C PRO A 240 -10.21 2.83 -32.51
N VAL A 241 -9.74 3.40 -31.41
CA VAL A 241 -10.09 4.74 -30.93
C VAL A 241 -8.85 5.63 -30.76
N ASP A 242 -9.01 6.95 -30.96
CA ASP A 242 -7.92 7.92 -30.83
C ASP A 242 -7.77 8.39 -29.38
N GLY A 243 -6.78 7.84 -28.68
CA GLY A 243 -6.42 8.18 -27.31
C GLY A 243 -5.36 9.28 -27.19
N SER A 244 -4.97 9.93 -28.30
CA SER A 244 -3.93 10.97 -28.29
C SER A 244 -4.16 12.13 -27.30
N PRO A 245 -5.41 12.55 -27.00
CA PRO A 245 -5.66 13.61 -26.02
C PRO A 245 -5.39 13.21 -24.56
N PHE A 246 -5.32 11.92 -24.26
CA PHE A 246 -5.29 11.40 -22.89
C PHE A 246 -3.95 10.81 -22.50
N VAL A 247 -2.97 10.71 -23.40
CA VAL A 247 -1.69 10.08 -23.09
C VAL A 247 -0.52 10.95 -23.52
N ASP A 248 0.33 11.23 -22.56
CA ASP A 248 1.43 12.15 -22.71
C ASP A 248 2.78 11.40 -22.87
N ASN A 249 3.80 12.10 -23.38
CA ASN A 249 5.16 11.59 -23.63
C ASN A 249 5.34 10.50 -24.71
N TRP A 250 4.30 10.10 -25.43
CA TRP A 250 4.36 9.01 -26.41
C TRP A 250 5.38 9.21 -27.55
N LYS A 251 5.64 10.45 -27.98
CA LYS A 251 6.58 10.73 -29.11
C LYS A 251 8.06 10.41 -28.82
N LYS A 252 8.40 9.95 -27.61
CA LYS A 252 9.76 9.61 -27.19
C LYS A 252 10.12 8.17 -27.55
N PHE A 253 11.38 7.77 -27.28
CA PHE A 253 11.91 6.43 -27.57
C PHE A 253 11.01 5.29 -27.06
N HIS A 254 10.39 5.44 -25.88
CA HIS A 254 9.52 4.42 -25.33
C HIS A 254 8.22 4.24 -26.12
N GLY A 255 7.59 5.31 -26.61
CA GLY A 255 6.39 5.15 -27.46
C GLY A 255 6.75 4.58 -28.83
N TRP A 256 7.86 4.98 -29.44
CA TRP A 256 8.37 4.31 -30.65
C TRP A 256 8.59 2.80 -30.44
N ALA A 257 9.16 2.40 -29.30
CA ALA A 257 9.38 0.99 -28.99
C ALA A 257 8.06 0.23 -28.76
N ARG A 258 7.06 0.88 -28.14
CA ARG A 258 5.69 0.36 -27.98
C ARG A 258 5.02 0.19 -29.33
N GLU A 259 4.99 1.22 -30.18
CA GLU A 259 4.43 1.18 -31.53
C GLU A 259 5.05 0.06 -32.36
N LYS A 260 6.38 -0.11 -32.28
CA LYS A 260 7.07 -1.16 -33.02
C LYS A 260 6.64 -2.56 -32.57
N TYR A 261 6.44 -2.75 -31.27
CA TYR A 261 5.99 -4.00 -30.70
C TYR A 261 4.50 -4.24 -31.02
N TRP A 262 3.62 -3.39 -30.50
CA TRP A 262 2.16 -3.54 -30.56
C TRP A 262 1.59 -3.36 -31.97
N GLY A 263 2.19 -2.47 -32.76
CA GLY A 263 1.79 -2.26 -34.15
C GLY A 263 0.79 -1.14 -34.40
N PHE A 264 0.47 -0.36 -33.38
CA PHE A 264 -0.39 0.83 -33.42
C PHE A 264 0.21 1.95 -32.56
N ASP A 265 -0.23 3.18 -32.79
CA ASP A 265 0.07 4.36 -31.97
C ASP A 265 -1.19 4.85 -31.22
N LEU A 266 -1.09 5.99 -30.54
CA LEU A 266 -2.22 6.54 -29.77
C LEU A 266 -3.45 6.90 -30.62
N SER A 267 -3.29 7.12 -31.93
CA SER A 267 -4.43 7.44 -32.80
C SER A 267 -5.31 6.22 -33.09
N ALA A 268 -4.85 5.02 -32.73
CA ALA A 268 -5.51 3.77 -33.04
C ALA A 268 -5.39 2.75 -31.90
N LEU A 269 -5.74 3.15 -30.66
CA LEU A 269 -5.78 2.25 -29.53
C LEU A 269 -6.86 1.17 -29.72
N PRO A 270 -6.55 -0.13 -29.49
CA PRO A 270 -7.51 -1.21 -29.64
C PRO A 270 -8.45 -1.30 -28.43
N LEU A 271 -9.66 -1.79 -28.67
CA LEU A 271 -10.62 -2.14 -27.62
C LEU A 271 -10.68 -3.67 -27.51
N ASN A 272 -9.87 -4.23 -26.63
CA ASN A 272 -9.73 -5.69 -26.46
C ASN A 272 -10.34 -6.15 -25.13
N ALA A 273 -11.06 -7.28 -25.13
CA ALA A 273 -11.44 -7.94 -23.88
C ALA A 273 -11.76 -9.44 -24.03
N ARG A 274 -11.66 -10.15 -22.90
CA ARG A 274 -12.19 -11.51 -22.70
C ARG A 274 -13.53 -11.44 -22.04
N VAL A 275 -14.52 -12.19 -22.53
CA VAL A 275 -15.90 -12.11 -22.06
C VAL A 275 -16.40 -13.48 -21.64
N TRP A 276 -16.85 -13.58 -20.39
CA TRP A 276 -17.62 -14.69 -19.86
C TRP A 276 -19.06 -14.24 -19.68
N TYR A 277 -20.03 -15.01 -20.14
CA TYR A 277 -21.43 -14.61 -20.12
C TYR A 277 -22.39 -15.80 -19.98
N PRO A 278 -23.58 -15.61 -19.37
CA PRO A 278 -24.57 -16.67 -19.20
C PRO A 278 -25.18 -17.13 -20.52
N CYS A 279 -25.39 -18.45 -20.63
CA CYS A 279 -26.20 -19.05 -21.66
C CYS A 279 -27.69 -18.82 -21.36
N GLY A 280 -28.31 -17.87 -22.04
CA GLY A 280 -29.75 -17.63 -21.91
C GLY A 280 -30.21 -16.39 -22.68
N PRO A 281 -31.50 -16.02 -22.56
CA PRO A 281 -32.10 -14.92 -23.32
C PRO A 281 -31.72 -13.53 -22.79
N GLY A 282 -31.30 -13.40 -21.52
CA GLY A 282 -31.06 -12.09 -20.89
C GLY A 282 -32.35 -11.28 -20.67
N PRO A 283 -32.24 -9.95 -20.44
CA PRO A 283 -30.99 -9.19 -20.35
C PRO A 283 -30.25 -9.42 -19.02
N TYR A 284 -28.92 -9.30 -19.05
CA TYR A 284 -28.04 -9.51 -17.92
C TYR A 284 -27.25 -8.23 -17.58
N PRO A 285 -26.99 -7.93 -16.30
CA PRO A 285 -26.11 -6.83 -15.92
C PRO A 285 -24.71 -6.98 -16.54
N LEU A 286 -24.07 -5.85 -16.83
CA LEU A 286 -22.74 -5.79 -17.45
C LEU A 286 -21.68 -5.40 -16.41
N VAL A 287 -20.59 -6.15 -16.37
CA VAL A 287 -19.44 -5.88 -15.51
C VAL A 287 -18.18 -5.82 -16.37
N LEU A 288 -17.49 -4.68 -16.36
CA LEU A 288 -16.16 -4.56 -16.94
C LEU A 288 -15.11 -4.61 -15.83
N VAL A 289 -14.05 -5.39 -16.00
CA VAL A 289 -12.86 -5.38 -15.12
C VAL A 289 -11.62 -4.94 -15.88
N VAL A 290 -10.82 -4.06 -15.28
CA VAL A 290 -9.54 -3.61 -15.84
C VAL A 290 -8.39 -3.83 -14.88
N HIS A 291 -7.27 -4.31 -15.42
CA HIS A 291 -6.06 -4.57 -14.64
C HIS A 291 -5.25 -3.29 -14.38
N GLY A 292 -4.29 -3.39 -13.46
CA GLY A 292 -3.35 -2.31 -13.16
C GLY A 292 -2.09 -2.32 -14.00
N ASN A 293 -1.12 -1.49 -13.58
CA ASN A 293 0.18 -1.43 -14.23
C ASN A 293 1.01 -2.69 -13.92
N HIS A 294 1.39 -3.40 -14.97
CA HIS A 294 2.34 -4.50 -14.91
C HIS A 294 3.47 -4.30 -15.94
N LEU A 295 4.16 -5.36 -16.34
CA LEU A 295 4.96 -5.35 -17.56
C LEU A 295 4.03 -5.50 -18.78
N ASP A 296 4.16 -4.63 -19.78
CA ASP A 296 3.31 -4.60 -21.00
C ASP A 296 3.20 -5.94 -21.75
N ARG A 297 4.22 -6.80 -21.66
CA ARG A 297 4.23 -8.11 -22.34
C ARG A 297 3.85 -9.28 -21.44
N ASP A 298 3.49 -9.01 -20.19
CA ASP A 298 3.02 -10.01 -19.24
C ASP A 298 1.54 -9.75 -18.95
N TYR A 299 0.70 -10.41 -19.76
CA TYR A 299 -0.71 -10.07 -19.93
C TYR A 299 -1.51 -10.30 -18.65
N SER A 300 -2.18 -9.23 -18.21
CA SER A 300 -2.88 -9.21 -16.92
C SER A 300 -4.37 -9.52 -17.02
N ASP A 301 -5.01 -9.34 -18.18
CA ASP A 301 -6.44 -9.61 -18.41
C ASP A 301 -6.87 -11.08 -18.20
N PRO A 302 -6.06 -12.13 -18.43
CA PRO A 302 -6.49 -13.50 -18.15
C PRO A 302 -6.66 -13.77 -16.64
N GLY A 303 -6.06 -12.93 -15.79
CA GLY A 303 -5.99 -13.15 -14.35
C GLY A 303 -7.30 -13.06 -13.58
N TYR A 304 -8.38 -12.63 -14.23
CA TYR A 304 -9.72 -12.50 -13.66
C TYR A 304 -10.69 -13.59 -14.11
N GLU A 305 -10.23 -14.62 -14.82
CA GLU A 305 -11.07 -15.72 -15.31
C GLU A 305 -11.92 -16.34 -14.19
N TYR A 306 -11.35 -16.56 -13.00
CA TYR A 306 -12.07 -17.12 -11.85
C TYR A 306 -13.26 -16.24 -11.38
N LEU A 307 -13.18 -14.91 -11.55
CA LEU A 307 -14.30 -14.01 -11.32
C LEU A 307 -15.25 -14.03 -12.51
N GLY A 308 -14.73 -14.04 -13.74
CA GLY A 308 -15.53 -14.10 -14.96
C GLY A 308 -16.44 -15.32 -15.03
N GLU A 309 -15.92 -16.52 -14.74
CA GLU A 309 -16.69 -17.75 -14.67
C GLU A 309 -17.74 -17.70 -13.55
N LEU A 310 -17.37 -17.24 -12.36
CA LEU A 310 -18.29 -17.09 -11.25
C LEU A 310 -19.43 -16.13 -11.61
N MET A 311 -19.11 -14.92 -12.05
CA MET A 311 -20.09 -13.90 -12.41
C MET A 311 -21.00 -14.37 -13.55
N ALA A 312 -20.45 -14.97 -14.60
CA ALA A 312 -21.23 -15.52 -15.70
C ALA A 312 -22.19 -16.63 -15.25
N SER A 313 -21.74 -17.55 -14.39
CA SER A 313 -22.59 -18.62 -13.87
C SER A 313 -23.73 -18.08 -13.00
N ARG A 314 -23.56 -16.89 -12.41
CA ARG A 314 -24.53 -16.19 -11.59
C ARG A 314 -25.42 -15.20 -12.36
N GLY A 315 -25.27 -15.12 -13.69
CA GLY A 315 -26.15 -14.31 -14.54
C GLY A 315 -25.66 -12.89 -14.79
N PHE A 316 -24.34 -12.65 -14.77
CA PHE A 316 -23.72 -11.39 -15.16
C PHE A 316 -22.91 -11.56 -16.44
N ILE A 317 -22.90 -10.57 -17.32
CA ILE A 317 -21.90 -10.50 -18.40
C ILE A 317 -20.64 -9.90 -17.79
N PHE A 318 -19.52 -10.61 -17.86
CA PHE A 318 -18.24 -10.16 -17.30
C PHE A 318 -17.18 -10.05 -18.38
N ALA A 319 -16.64 -8.85 -18.58
CA ALA A 319 -15.60 -8.59 -19.57
C ALA A 319 -14.31 -8.10 -18.91
N SER A 320 -13.22 -8.85 -19.06
CA SER A 320 -11.89 -8.42 -18.65
C SER A 320 -11.17 -7.70 -19.79
N VAL A 321 -11.01 -6.38 -19.60
CA VAL A 321 -10.44 -5.44 -20.57
C VAL A 321 -8.92 -5.52 -20.56
N ASP A 322 -8.34 -5.53 -21.76
CA ASP A 322 -6.90 -5.50 -21.99
C ASP A 322 -6.41 -4.07 -22.25
N GLU A 323 -5.57 -3.58 -21.35
CA GLU A 323 -4.86 -2.30 -21.48
C GLU A 323 -3.35 -2.46 -21.29
N ASN A 324 -2.81 -3.65 -21.60
CA ASN A 324 -1.40 -3.94 -21.38
C ASN A 324 -0.48 -3.00 -22.19
N PHE A 325 -0.97 -2.41 -23.29
CA PHE A 325 -0.23 -1.43 -24.07
C PHE A 325 0.04 -0.10 -23.33
N LEU A 326 -0.71 0.20 -22.25
CA LEU A 326 -0.50 1.36 -21.35
C LEU A 326 0.36 1.02 -20.12
N ASN A 327 0.74 -0.24 -19.92
CA ASN A 327 1.57 -0.68 -18.80
C ASN A 327 3.03 -0.27 -18.96
N GLY A 328 3.82 -0.25 -17.88
CA GLY A 328 5.26 -0.04 -17.92
C GLY A 328 5.97 -1.04 -18.84
N THR A 329 6.99 -0.58 -19.56
CA THR A 329 7.77 -1.42 -20.49
C THR A 329 9.27 -1.28 -20.25
N TRP A 330 10.05 -2.18 -20.84
CA TRP A 330 11.51 -2.19 -20.70
C TRP A 330 12.20 -0.92 -21.26
N SER A 331 11.55 -0.21 -22.18
CA SER A 331 12.06 1.03 -22.78
C SER A 331 11.83 2.28 -21.94
N ASP A 332 11.16 2.18 -20.80
CA ASP A 332 10.88 3.31 -19.88
C ASP A 332 12.10 3.70 -19.03
N VAL A 333 13.29 3.72 -19.63
CA VAL A 333 14.59 3.90 -18.94
C VAL A 333 14.81 5.33 -18.45
N PHE A 334 14.37 6.33 -19.22
CA PHE A 334 14.60 7.76 -18.94
C PHE A 334 13.32 8.54 -18.64
N ASN A 335 12.18 8.05 -19.12
CA ASN A 335 10.85 8.61 -18.93
C ASN A 335 9.86 7.46 -19.12
N ARG A 336 8.70 7.59 -18.49
CA ARG A 336 7.53 6.73 -18.68
C ARG A 336 6.39 7.53 -19.30
N LEU A 337 5.31 6.84 -19.68
CA LEU A 337 4.04 7.49 -19.98
C LEU A 337 3.60 8.35 -18.77
N LYS A 338 2.93 9.45 -19.07
CA LYS A 338 2.21 10.26 -18.08
C LYS A 338 0.79 10.39 -18.59
N GLU A 339 -0.13 10.65 -17.66
CA GLU A 339 -1.56 10.74 -17.99
C GLU A 339 -1.96 9.41 -18.63
N GLU A 340 -1.86 8.32 -17.87
CA GLU A 340 -2.29 7.02 -18.34
C GLU A 340 -3.57 6.57 -17.66
N ASN A 341 -3.87 7.00 -16.43
CA ASN A 341 -5.03 6.50 -15.69
C ASN A 341 -6.36 7.12 -16.18
N ASP A 342 -6.32 8.35 -16.68
CA ASP A 342 -7.41 9.01 -17.41
C ASP A 342 -7.65 8.39 -18.79
N ALA A 343 -6.59 8.01 -19.51
CA ALA A 343 -6.75 7.24 -20.76
C ALA A 343 -7.41 5.88 -20.52
N ARG A 344 -7.00 5.15 -19.47
CA ARG A 344 -7.62 3.88 -19.07
C ARG A 344 -9.10 4.05 -18.74
N ALA A 345 -9.41 5.08 -17.97
CA ALA A 345 -10.78 5.43 -17.61
C ALA A 345 -11.64 5.73 -18.85
N TRP A 346 -11.11 6.51 -19.78
CA TRP A 346 -11.77 6.83 -21.04
C TRP A 346 -11.97 5.59 -21.93
N LEU A 347 -10.97 4.69 -22.01
CA LEU A 347 -11.09 3.43 -22.77
C LEU A 347 -12.25 2.56 -22.24
N LEU A 348 -12.43 2.46 -20.92
CA LEU A 348 -13.58 1.76 -20.34
C LEU A 348 -14.93 2.31 -20.83
N LEU A 349 -15.06 3.64 -20.92
CA LEU A 349 -16.28 4.25 -21.45
C LEU A 349 -16.44 3.99 -22.96
N LYS A 350 -15.34 3.91 -23.71
CA LYS A 350 -15.36 3.47 -25.13
C LYS A 350 -15.75 2.00 -25.30
N HIS A 351 -15.43 1.13 -24.34
CA HIS A 351 -15.98 -0.22 -24.33
C HIS A 351 -17.50 -0.23 -24.14
N LEU A 352 -18.04 0.63 -23.27
CA LEU A 352 -19.48 0.72 -23.05
C LEU A 352 -20.25 1.20 -24.30
N GLU A 353 -19.69 2.11 -25.10
CA GLU A 353 -20.27 2.49 -26.41
C GLU A 353 -20.43 1.27 -27.34
N TYR A 354 -19.45 0.36 -27.36
CA TYR A 354 -19.56 -0.88 -28.15
C TYR A 354 -20.57 -1.87 -27.57
N TRP A 355 -20.65 -1.99 -26.26
CA TRP A 355 -21.65 -2.82 -25.60
C TRP A 355 -23.07 -2.35 -25.89
N GLU A 356 -23.33 -1.04 -25.85
CA GLU A 356 -24.61 -0.44 -26.23
C GLU A 356 -24.93 -0.74 -27.71
N LYS A 357 -23.95 -0.52 -28.60
CA LYS A 357 -24.10 -0.82 -30.03
C LYS A 357 -24.44 -2.29 -30.26
N TRP A 358 -23.70 -3.22 -29.69
CA TRP A 358 -23.92 -4.66 -29.85
C TRP A 358 -25.25 -5.11 -29.27
N ASN A 359 -25.70 -4.48 -28.19
CA ASN A 359 -27.01 -4.76 -27.61
C ASN A 359 -28.16 -4.34 -28.56
N GLY A 360 -27.97 -3.29 -29.36
CA GLY A 360 -28.95 -2.82 -30.36
C GLY A 360 -28.82 -3.42 -31.76
N GLU A 361 -27.72 -4.13 -32.06
CA GLU A 361 -27.41 -4.62 -33.41
C GLU A 361 -28.01 -6.02 -33.67
N GLU A 362 -29.02 -6.10 -34.54
CA GLU A 362 -29.65 -7.37 -34.91
C GLU A 362 -28.63 -8.39 -35.47
N GLY A 363 -28.69 -9.63 -34.98
CA GLY A 363 -27.75 -10.69 -35.37
C GLY A 363 -26.45 -10.71 -34.58
N ASN A 364 -26.16 -9.70 -33.76
CA ASN A 364 -25.03 -9.74 -32.82
C ASN A 364 -25.30 -10.77 -31.69
N PRO A 365 -24.29 -11.52 -31.20
CA PRO A 365 -24.44 -12.46 -30.08
C PRO A 365 -25.05 -11.87 -28.80
N PHE A 366 -24.88 -10.56 -28.59
CA PHE A 366 -25.34 -9.80 -27.43
C PHE A 366 -26.60 -8.96 -27.70
N ALA A 367 -27.19 -9.04 -28.89
CA ALA A 367 -28.40 -8.30 -29.24
C ALA A 367 -29.54 -8.58 -28.23
N GLY A 368 -30.02 -7.54 -27.54
CA GLY A 368 -31.05 -7.60 -26.52
C GLY A 368 -30.69 -8.37 -25.25
N LYS A 369 -29.41 -8.72 -25.03
CA LYS A 369 -28.96 -9.53 -23.89
C LYS A 369 -28.26 -8.72 -22.79
N VAL A 370 -27.96 -7.45 -23.05
CA VAL A 370 -27.20 -6.60 -22.12
C VAL A 370 -28.16 -5.62 -21.47
N ASP A 371 -28.15 -5.58 -20.14
CA ASP A 371 -28.89 -4.57 -19.40
C ASP A 371 -28.01 -3.33 -19.19
N MET A 372 -28.12 -2.37 -20.11
CA MET A 372 -27.35 -1.12 -20.05
C MET A 372 -27.76 -0.20 -18.89
N GLU A 373 -28.87 -0.51 -18.19
CA GLU A 373 -29.27 0.19 -16.96
C GLU A 373 -28.52 -0.33 -15.72
N ARG A 374 -27.78 -1.44 -15.84
CA ARG A 374 -27.13 -2.15 -14.73
C ARG A 374 -25.68 -2.46 -15.06
N ILE A 375 -24.84 -1.41 -15.00
CA ILE A 375 -23.42 -1.50 -15.30
C ILE A 375 -22.59 -1.38 -14.02
N SER A 376 -21.54 -2.20 -13.89
CA SER A 376 -20.50 -2.02 -12.88
C SER A 376 -19.09 -2.05 -13.49
N LEU A 377 -18.19 -1.27 -12.90
CA LEU A 377 -16.77 -1.22 -13.26
C LEU A 377 -15.90 -1.72 -12.11
N ILE A 378 -15.00 -2.65 -12.38
CA ILE A 378 -14.04 -3.21 -11.44
C ILE A 378 -12.64 -2.84 -11.91
N GLY A 379 -11.75 -2.44 -11.01
CA GLY A 379 -10.41 -2.01 -11.39
C GLY A 379 -9.38 -2.40 -10.36
N HIS A 380 -8.20 -2.89 -10.78
CA HIS A 380 -7.12 -3.26 -9.86
C HIS A 380 -5.95 -2.27 -9.92
N SER A 381 -5.41 -1.81 -8.79
CA SER A 381 -4.24 -0.94 -8.74
C SER A 381 -4.47 0.36 -9.51
N ARG A 382 -3.69 0.65 -10.56
CA ARG A 382 -3.98 1.77 -11.48
C ARG A 382 -5.34 1.66 -12.18
N GLY A 383 -5.79 0.44 -12.47
CA GLY A 383 -7.14 0.19 -12.97
C GLY A 383 -8.21 0.56 -11.93
N GLY A 384 -7.89 0.45 -10.64
CA GLY A 384 -8.79 0.85 -9.55
C GLY A 384 -9.01 2.37 -9.47
N GLU A 385 -7.96 3.15 -9.73
CA GLU A 385 -8.12 4.60 -9.96
C GLU A 385 -8.91 4.86 -11.26
N ALA A 386 -8.58 4.13 -12.34
CA ALA A 386 -9.23 4.31 -13.64
C ALA A 386 -10.75 4.11 -13.59
N VAL A 387 -11.29 3.12 -12.86
CA VAL A 387 -12.75 2.96 -12.74
C VAL A 387 -13.41 4.09 -11.96
N SER A 388 -12.70 4.68 -10.99
CA SER A 388 -13.18 5.84 -10.23
C SER A 388 -13.18 7.10 -11.08
N ILE A 389 -12.14 7.28 -11.91
CA ILE A 389 -12.08 8.34 -12.93
C ILE A 389 -13.17 8.13 -13.99
N ALA A 390 -13.42 6.90 -14.42
CA ALA A 390 -14.44 6.60 -15.44
C ALA A 390 -15.85 6.98 -14.94
N ALA A 391 -16.19 6.66 -13.68
CA ALA A 391 -17.44 7.09 -13.07
C ALA A 391 -17.57 8.62 -12.99
N CYS A 392 -16.46 9.33 -12.74
CA CYS A 392 -16.41 10.79 -12.78
C CYS A 392 -16.63 11.32 -14.22
N PHE A 393 -15.84 10.85 -15.19
CA PHE A 393 -15.91 11.27 -16.60
C PHE A 393 -17.25 10.99 -17.23
N ASN A 394 -17.89 9.88 -16.87
CA ASN A 394 -19.19 9.47 -17.39
C ASN A 394 -20.28 10.56 -17.25
N ARG A 395 -20.18 11.42 -16.22
CA ARG A 395 -21.15 12.49 -15.93
C ARG A 395 -20.73 13.85 -16.46
N LEU A 396 -19.52 13.98 -17.01
CA LEU A 396 -19.00 15.26 -17.48
C LEU A 396 -19.31 15.45 -18.96
N PRO A 397 -19.58 16.69 -19.41
CA PRO A 397 -19.78 17.00 -20.83
C PRO A 397 -18.46 17.12 -21.62
N TYR A 398 -17.32 17.25 -20.93
CA TYR A 398 -16.01 17.42 -21.55
C TYR A 398 -14.91 16.77 -20.71
N TYR A 399 -13.78 16.49 -21.34
CA TYR A 399 -12.54 16.12 -20.65
C TYR A 399 -12.05 17.28 -19.76
N PRO A 400 -11.74 17.05 -18.46
CA PRO A 400 -11.38 18.13 -17.54
C PRO A 400 -10.14 18.94 -17.92
N ASP A 401 -9.14 18.33 -18.55
CA ASP A 401 -7.89 19.01 -18.90
C ASP A 401 -7.92 19.67 -20.29
N ASP A 402 -8.84 19.26 -21.17
CA ASP A 402 -9.07 19.89 -22.47
C ASP A 402 -10.54 19.79 -22.91
N ALA A 403 -11.26 20.90 -22.75
CA ALA A 403 -12.68 20.98 -23.14
C ALA A 403 -12.94 20.89 -24.66
N LEU A 404 -11.89 20.86 -25.50
CA LEU A 404 -12.02 20.54 -26.93
C LEU A 404 -12.36 19.07 -27.19
N VAL A 405 -12.22 18.22 -26.17
CA VAL A 405 -12.62 16.80 -26.22
C VAL A 405 -13.99 16.66 -25.55
N PRO A 406 -15.10 16.64 -26.32
CA PRO A 406 -16.44 16.45 -25.78
C PRO A 406 -16.65 15.01 -25.33
N PHE A 407 -17.47 14.86 -24.29
CA PHE A 407 -17.97 13.59 -23.79
C PHE A 407 -19.48 13.50 -24.04
N ASP A 408 -19.95 12.28 -24.33
CA ASP A 408 -21.36 11.94 -24.51
C ASP A 408 -21.62 10.51 -24.00
N PHE A 409 -21.08 10.21 -22.81
CA PHE A 409 -21.10 8.86 -22.24
C PHE A 409 -22.39 8.59 -21.47
N ASN A 410 -22.58 9.26 -20.32
CA ASN A 410 -23.78 9.22 -19.49
C ASN A 410 -24.42 7.82 -19.31
N PHE A 411 -23.60 6.78 -19.19
CA PHE A 411 -24.04 5.41 -18.96
C PHE A 411 -24.57 5.21 -17.53
N HIS A 412 -25.47 4.25 -17.33
CA HIS A 412 -25.99 3.90 -16.00
C HIS A 412 -25.02 3.00 -15.21
N ILE A 413 -23.85 3.55 -14.89
CA ILE A 413 -22.86 2.94 -13.99
C ILE A 413 -23.42 3.01 -12.58
N ARG A 414 -23.89 1.87 -12.06
CA ARG A 414 -24.48 1.78 -10.71
C ARG A 414 -23.44 1.58 -9.63
N SER A 415 -22.39 0.82 -9.93
CA SER A 415 -21.37 0.51 -8.92
C SER A 415 -19.95 0.47 -9.47
N VAL A 416 -18.99 0.90 -8.64
CA VAL A 416 -17.56 0.79 -8.90
C VAL A 416 -16.85 -0.02 -7.80
N ILE A 417 -15.92 -0.88 -8.21
CA ILE A 417 -15.20 -1.79 -7.30
C ILE A 417 -13.68 -1.69 -7.52
N PRO A 418 -12.98 -0.78 -6.81
CA PRO A 418 -11.53 -0.72 -6.84
C PRO A 418 -10.88 -1.80 -5.94
N ILE A 419 -10.00 -2.61 -6.51
CA ILE A 419 -9.15 -3.60 -5.84
C ILE A 419 -7.77 -2.99 -5.66
N ALA A 420 -7.25 -2.95 -4.44
CA ALA A 420 -5.95 -2.39 -4.06
C ALA A 420 -5.57 -1.14 -4.88
N PRO A 421 -6.46 -0.12 -4.98
CA PRO A 421 -6.30 0.95 -5.96
C PRO A 421 -5.13 1.86 -5.58
N VAL A 422 -4.51 2.46 -6.59
CA VAL A 422 -3.80 3.73 -6.37
C VAL A 422 -4.81 4.87 -6.27
N ASP A 423 -4.43 6.01 -5.71
CA ASP A 423 -5.26 7.22 -5.76
C ASP A 423 -4.42 8.50 -5.85
N GLY A 424 -4.75 9.38 -6.79
CA GLY A 424 -4.14 10.68 -6.98
C GLY A 424 -2.95 10.71 -7.94
N GLN A 425 -2.84 9.75 -8.86
CA GLN A 425 -1.93 9.86 -10.01
C GLN A 425 -2.53 10.74 -11.11
N TYR A 426 -3.87 10.73 -11.24
CA TYR A 426 -4.60 11.71 -12.03
C TYR A 426 -5.30 12.71 -11.09
N LYS A 427 -5.04 14.00 -11.30
CA LYS A 427 -5.60 15.09 -10.48
C LYS A 427 -6.05 16.25 -11.37
N PRO A 428 -7.24 16.16 -11.99
CA PRO A 428 -7.74 17.23 -12.84
C PRO A 428 -7.84 18.51 -12.02
N ALA A 429 -7.34 19.62 -12.57
CA ALA A 429 -7.24 20.92 -11.87
C ALA A 429 -6.52 20.87 -10.49
N GLY A 430 -5.71 19.84 -10.22
CA GLY A 430 -4.99 19.65 -8.96
C GLY A 430 -5.83 19.07 -7.81
N VAL A 431 -7.07 18.64 -8.07
CA VAL A 431 -7.95 17.99 -7.07
C VAL A 431 -8.17 16.51 -7.38
N GLY A 432 -8.72 15.76 -6.42
CA GLY A 432 -9.15 14.37 -6.65
C GLY A 432 -10.44 14.29 -7.48
N THR A 433 -10.78 13.08 -7.94
CA THR A 433 -12.04 12.82 -8.65
C THR A 433 -13.20 12.60 -7.67
N PHE A 434 -14.35 13.16 -8.01
CA PHE A 434 -15.58 13.04 -7.22
C PHE A 434 -16.56 12.10 -7.90
N ILE A 435 -17.21 11.26 -7.10
CA ILE A 435 -18.23 10.32 -7.56
C ILE A 435 -19.53 10.66 -6.84
N GLU A 436 -20.60 10.85 -7.60
CA GLU A 436 -21.93 11.14 -7.07
C GLU A 436 -22.90 10.04 -7.49
N ASN A 437 -23.71 9.55 -6.53
CA ASN A 437 -24.82 8.62 -6.76
C ASN A 437 -24.40 7.34 -7.50
N THR A 438 -23.27 6.77 -7.09
CA THR A 438 -22.75 5.48 -7.56
C THR A 438 -22.27 4.70 -6.36
N ASP A 439 -22.70 3.46 -6.23
CA ASP A 439 -22.27 2.57 -5.17
C ASP A 439 -20.77 2.30 -5.27
N TYR A 440 -20.06 2.26 -4.15
CA TYR A 440 -18.61 2.16 -4.13
C TYR A 440 -18.12 1.06 -3.18
N PHE A 441 -17.30 0.13 -3.65
CA PHE A 441 -16.68 -0.86 -2.78
C PHE A 441 -15.18 -1.00 -3.04
N THR A 442 -14.35 -0.70 -2.06
CA THR A 442 -12.89 -0.90 -2.15
C THR A 442 -12.41 -2.07 -1.31
N LEU A 443 -11.43 -2.83 -1.80
CA LEU A 443 -10.81 -3.91 -1.03
C LEU A 443 -9.28 -3.90 -1.19
N GLN A 444 -8.53 -4.07 -0.10
CA GLN A 444 -7.06 -4.08 -0.15
C GLN A 444 -6.46 -4.94 0.95
N GLY A 445 -5.24 -5.46 0.70
CA GLY A 445 -4.50 -6.25 1.67
C GLY A 445 -3.48 -5.46 2.48
N SER A 446 -3.25 -5.86 3.72
CA SER A 446 -2.25 -5.22 4.59
C SER A 446 -0.80 -5.50 4.18
N HIS A 447 -0.57 -6.63 3.49
CA HIS A 447 0.75 -7.07 3.00
C HIS A 447 0.99 -6.72 1.54
N ASP A 448 0.27 -5.72 1.03
CA ASP A 448 0.50 -5.12 -0.27
C ASP A 448 1.89 -4.46 -0.31
N MET A 449 2.78 -4.97 -1.18
CA MET A 449 4.16 -4.50 -1.27
C MET A 449 4.35 -3.44 -2.37
N ASP A 450 3.37 -3.26 -3.25
CA ASP A 450 3.39 -2.27 -4.33
C ASP A 450 2.67 -0.99 -3.89
N MET A 451 1.43 -1.12 -3.41
CA MET A 451 0.63 -0.07 -2.75
C MET A 451 0.50 -0.33 -1.25
N GLN A 452 1.51 0.08 -0.50
CA GLN A 452 1.61 -0.18 0.94
C GLN A 452 0.57 0.54 1.80
N SER A 453 -0.17 1.50 1.23
CA SER A 453 -1.21 2.28 1.91
C SER A 453 -2.59 2.05 1.34
N TYR A 454 -3.60 2.13 2.21
CA TYR A 454 -5.00 1.89 1.87
C TYR A 454 -5.65 3.07 1.10
N HIS A 455 -5.17 3.34 -0.11
CA HIS A 455 -5.57 4.50 -0.93
C HIS A 455 -7.03 4.46 -1.38
N GLY A 456 -7.65 3.28 -1.44
CA GLY A 456 -9.09 3.17 -1.71
C GLY A 456 -9.97 3.91 -0.70
N ALA A 457 -9.48 4.10 0.53
CA ALA A 457 -10.17 4.86 1.56
C ALA A 457 -10.20 6.37 1.25
N ARG A 458 -9.28 6.89 0.43
CA ARG A 458 -9.27 8.29 -0.01
C ARG A 458 -10.41 8.59 -0.98
N GLN A 459 -10.60 7.72 -1.97
CA GLN A 459 -11.71 7.85 -2.91
C GLN A 459 -13.06 7.63 -2.21
N PHE A 460 -13.13 6.72 -1.23
CA PHE A 460 -14.31 6.52 -0.38
C PHE A 460 -14.81 7.84 0.26
N GLN A 461 -13.90 8.73 0.69
CA GLN A 461 -14.27 10.04 1.24
C GLN A 461 -14.83 11.02 0.21
N ARG A 462 -14.52 10.83 -1.08
CA ARG A 462 -15.01 11.65 -2.20
C ARG A 462 -16.26 11.08 -2.89
N VAL A 463 -16.84 10.02 -2.36
CA VAL A 463 -18.13 9.48 -2.81
C VAL A 463 -19.26 10.16 -2.03
N ARG A 464 -20.23 10.74 -2.76
CA ARG A 464 -21.38 11.45 -2.19
C ARG A 464 -22.70 10.92 -2.73
N PHE A 465 -23.70 10.87 -1.86
CA PHE A 465 -25.07 10.52 -2.22
C PHE A 465 -25.94 11.78 -2.08
N THR A 466 -26.42 12.30 -3.22
CA THR A 466 -27.10 13.59 -3.33
C THR A 466 -28.54 13.46 -3.83
N ASP A 467 -28.93 12.29 -4.34
CA ASP A 467 -30.30 12.00 -4.73
C ASP A 467 -31.08 11.23 -3.65
N SER A 468 -32.32 10.86 -3.97
CA SER A 468 -33.21 10.14 -3.04
C SER A 468 -33.13 8.62 -3.17
N LEU A 469 -32.29 8.09 -4.06
CA LEU A 469 -32.15 6.65 -4.24
C LEU A 469 -31.27 6.09 -3.11
N TYR A 470 -31.43 4.79 -2.85
CA TYR A 470 -30.58 4.12 -1.88
C TYR A 470 -29.25 3.77 -2.53
N HIS A 471 -28.17 4.31 -1.97
CA HIS A 471 -26.79 3.98 -2.33
C HIS A 471 -25.99 3.55 -1.11
N VAL A 472 -24.90 2.85 -1.37
CA VAL A 472 -23.99 2.32 -0.36
C VAL A 472 -22.54 2.49 -0.79
N LYS A 473 -21.68 2.81 0.18
CA LYS A 473 -20.23 2.70 0.02
C LYS A 473 -19.62 1.86 1.13
N ALA A 474 -18.65 1.02 0.78
CA ALA A 474 -17.98 0.13 1.70
C ALA A 474 -16.48 0.02 1.42
N GLY A 475 -15.73 -0.41 2.43
CA GLY A 475 -14.30 -0.69 2.35
C GLY A 475 -13.95 -1.95 3.13
N LEU A 476 -12.98 -2.73 2.64
CA LEU A 476 -12.44 -3.90 3.34
C LEU A 476 -10.91 -3.91 3.30
N TYR A 477 -10.29 -3.85 4.48
CA TYR A 477 -8.86 -4.05 4.67
C TYR A 477 -8.58 -5.44 5.26
N VAL A 478 -7.81 -6.24 4.54
CA VAL A 478 -7.62 -7.67 4.81
C VAL A 478 -6.21 -7.94 5.30
N TYR A 479 -6.08 -8.46 6.52
CA TYR A 479 -4.77 -8.83 7.02
C TYR A 479 -4.17 -10.03 6.26
N GLY A 480 -2.92 -9.89 5.83
CA GLY A 480 -2.16 -10.94 5.15
C GLY A 480 -2.33 -10.96 3.62
N ALA A 481 -3.35 -10.31 3.05
CA ALA A 481 -3.48 -10.20 1.60
C ALA A 481 -2.37 -9.31 1.02
N ASN A 482 -1.84 -9.67 -0.15
CA ASN A 482 -0.87 -8.86 -0.91
C ASN A 482 -1.55 -8.16 -2.10
N HIS A 483 -0.79 -7.40 -2.90
CA HIS A 483 -1.29 -6.76 -4.12
C HIS A 483 -1.71 -7.81 -5.15
N GLY A 484 -0.81 -8.77 -5.42
CA GLY A 484 -0.87 -9.60 -6.62
C GLY A 484 -1.96 -10.66 -6.66
N GLN A 485 -2.27 -11.35 -5.56
CA GLN A 485 -3.03 -12.60 -5.62
C GLN A 485 -4.52 -12.44 -5.96
N PHE A 486 -5.06 -11.21 -6.01
CA PHE A 486 -6.38 -10.93 -6.59
C PHE A 486 -6.43 -11.18 -8.10
N ASN A 487 -5.28 -11.15 -8.77
CA ASN A 487 -5.08 -11.50 -10.16
C ASN A 487 -4.25 -12.79 -10.24
N THR A 488 -4.78 -13.84 -10.87
CA THR A 488 -4.15 -15.16 -10.85
C THR A 488 -2.80 -15.22 -11.59
N THR A 489 -2.48 -14.24 -12.44
CA THR A 489 -1.20 -14.21 -13.18
C THR A 489 -0.08 -13.45 -12.45
N TRP A 490 -0.40 -12.59 -11.47
CA TRP A 490 0.60 -11.77 -10.76
C TRP A 490 1.24 -12.51 -9.57
N GLY A 491 0.44 -13.28 -8.84
CA GLY A 491 0.92 -14.16 -7.77
C GLY A 491 1.45 -13.43 -6.53
N ARG A 492 2.47 -14.01 -5.88
CA ARG A 492 2.93 -13.63 -4.52
C ARG A 492 3.98 -12.51 -4.48
N ASN A 493 4.47 -12.06 -5.63
CA ASN A 493 5.58 -11.11 -5.70
C ASN A 493 5.10 -9.80 -6.32
N ASP A 494 4.70 -8.84 -5.49
CA ASP A 494 4.15 -7.58 -6.03
C ASP A 494 5.21 -6.68 -6.66
N VAL A 495 6.49 -6.89 -6.30
CA VAL A 495 7.61 -6.10 -6.83
C VAL A 495 8.59 -6.94 -7.64
N GLY A 496 9.19 -6.31 -8.65
CA GLY A 496 10.17 -6.97 -9.53
C GLY A 496 11.47 -7.37 -8.83
N TYR A 497 12.18 -8.34 -9.42
CA TYR A 497 13.54 -8.71 -9.01
C TYR A 497 14.49 -7.50 -9.11
N PRO A 498 15.48 -7.32 -8.20
CA PRO A 498 15.79 -8.15 -7.01
C PRO A 498 14.98 -7.80 -5.77
N ASN A 499 14.14 -6.76 -5.83
CA ASN A 499 13.61 -6.12 -4.63
C ASN A 499 12.70 -7.05 -3.82
N PHE A 500 11.95 -7.96 -4.44
CA PHE A 500 11.06 -8.88 -3.69
C PHE A 500 11.82 -9.78 -2.71
N PHE A 501 13.12 -10.01 -2.89
CA PHE A 501 13.94 -10.76 -1.93
C PHE A 501 14.20 -9.99 -0.64
N LEU A 502 13.87 -8.71 -0.56
CA LEU A 502 13.99 -7.92 0.67
C LEU A 502 12.72 -7.99 1.53
N PHE A 503 11.62 -8.44 0.93
CA PHE A 503 10.32 -8.51 1.58
C PHE A 503 10.13 -9.82 2.34
N ASN A 504 9.34 -9.75 3.42
CA ASN A 504 8.87 -10.88 4.17
C ASN A 504 7.64 -11.48 3.50
N ARG A 505 7.89 -12.36 2.53
CA ARG A 505 6.84 -13.06 1.79
C ARG A 505 6.28 -14.27 2.54
N ARG A 506 6.75 -14.58 3.75
CA ARG A 506 6.24 -15.73 4.51
C ARG A 506 4.86 -15.48 5.09
N ASN A 507 4.51 -14.21 5.38
CA ASN A 507 3.27 -13.82 6.03
C ASN A 507 2.13 -13.45 5.08
N ILE A 508 2.38 -13.50 3.77
CA ILE A 508 1.29 -13.33 2.79
C ILE A 508 0.35 -14.53 2.91
N MET A 509 -0.95 -14.28 2.96
CA MET A 509 -1.96 -15.32 3.06
C MET A 509 -1.95 -16.24 1.82
N PRO A 510 -2.52 -17.46 1.92
CA PRO A 510 -2.67 -18.33 0.75
C PRO A 510 -3.47 -17.65 -0.37
N ALA A 511 -3.06 -17.87 -1.63
CA ALA A 511 -3.72 -17.24 -2.78
C ALA A 511 -5.22 -17.62 -2.89
N GLY A 512 -5.56 -18.89 -2.60
CA GLY A 512 -6.96 -19.35 -2.62
C GLY A 512 -7.83 -18.63 -1.60
N ASP A 513 -7.30 -18.32 -0.42
CA ASP A 513 -8.04 -17.60 0.63
C ASP A 513 -8.27 -16.14 0.21
N GLN A 514 -7.26 -15.49 -0.37
CA GLN A 514 -7.40 -14.13 -0.90
C GLN A 514 -8.39 -14.05 -2.07
N GLN A 515 -8.39 -15.06 -2.95
CA GLN A 515 -9.34 -15.18 -4.06
C GLN A 515 -10.76 -15.46 -3.56
N LYS A 516 -10.92 -16.31 -2.53
CA LYS A 516 -12.21 -16.56 -1.89
C LYS A 516 -12.81 -15.27 -1.31
N ILE A 517 -12.00 -14.46 -0.63
CA ILE A 517 -12.45 -13.15 -0.13
C ILE A 517 -12.93 -12.26 -1.28
N ALA A 518 -12.17 -12.19 -2.38
CA ALA A 518 -12.57 -11.42 -3.56
C ALA A 518 -13.88 -11.94 -4.15
N GLN A 519 -14.03 -13.26 -4.33
CA GLN A 519 -15.27 -13.87 -4.83
C GLN A 519 -16.48 -13.55 -3.93
N VAL A 520 -16.33 -13.67 -2.61
CA VAL A 520 -17.42 -13.41 -1.65
C VAL A 520 -17.86 -11.95 -1.72
N PHE A 521 -16.94 -11.01 -1.54
CA PHE A 521 -17.30 -9.60 -1.44
C PHE A 521 -17.69 -8.98 -2.79
N ILE A 522 -16.95 -9.26 -3.87
CA ILE A 522 -17.26 -8.71 -5.19
C ILE A 522 -18.61 -9.25 -5.68
N SER A 523 -18.85 -10.57 -5.56
CA SER A 523 -20.13 -11.13 -5.99
C SER A 523 -21.29 -10.62 -5.14
N ALA A 524 -21.14 -10.56 -3.82
CA ALA A 524 -22.17 -10.04 -2.93
C ALA A 524 -22.50 -8.56 -3.22
N PHE A 525 -21.49 -7.75 -3.55
CA PHE A 525 -21.70 -6.33 -3.87
C PHE A 525 -22.45 -6.17 -5.19
N LEU A 526 -22.07 -6.93 -6.22
CA LEU A 526 -22.78 -6.91 -7.50
C LEU A 526 -24.24 -7.39 -7.39
N GLU A 527 -24.50 -8.41 -6.56
CA GLU A 527 -25.86 -8.87 -6.27
C GLU A 527 -26.67 -7.80 -5.52
N LEU A 528 -26.04 -7.10 -4.57
CA LEU A 528 -26.64 -6.01 -3.83
C LEU A 528 -27.01 -4.82 -4.74
N THR A 529 -26.08 -4.35 -5.57
CA THR A 529 -26.21 -3.08 -6.31
C THR A 529 -26.88 -3.24 -7.69
N LEU A 530 -26.66 -4.37 -8.37
CA LEU A 530 -27.24 -4.61 -9.70
C LEU A 530 -28.52 -5.44 -9.64
N ASN A 531 -28.64 -6.39 -8.71
CA ASN A 531 -29.81 -7.25 -8.58
C ASN A 531 -30.71 -6.91 -7.39
N ASN A 532 -30.37 -5.87 -6.60
CA ASN A 532 -31.12 -5.43 -5.41
C ASN A 532 -31.31 -6.55 -4.36
N ARG A 533 -30.37 -7.49 -4.24
CA ARG A 533 -30.40 -8.57 -3.24
C ARG A 533 -29.96 -8.03 -1.88
N GLN A 534 -30.89 -7.36 -1.19
CA GLN A 534 -30.66 -6.69 0.11
C GLN A 534 -30.21 -7.65 1.23
N GLU A 535 -30.44 -8.95 1.08
CA GLU A 535 -29.90 -9.96 2.01
C GLU A 535 -28.37 -9.95 2.14
N TYR A 536 -27.63 -9.40 1.17
CA TYR A 536 -26.17 -9.27 1.23
C TYR A 536 -25.68 -7.97 1.89
N LEU A 537 -26.55 -6.96 2.09
CA LEU A 537 -26.18 -5.69 2.75
C LEU A 537 -25.49 -5.87 4.11
N PRO A 538 -25.94 -6.79 5.00
CA PRO A 538 -25.30 -7.00 6.29
C PRO A 538 -23.80 -7.34 6.22
N LEU A 539 -23.33 -7.95 5.11
CA LEU A 539 -21.92 -8.28 4.92
C LEU A 539 -21.02 -7.05 4.93
N PHE A 540 -21.52 -5.94 4.37
CA PHE A 540 -20.78 -4.69 4.23
C PHE A 540 -20.89 -3.83 5.49
N MET A 541 -22.04 -3.88 6.18
CA MET A 541 -22.23 -3.24 7.48
C MET A 541 -21.35 -3.88 8.56
N ASP A 542 -21.28 -5.22 8.56
CA ASP A 542 -20.49 -6.00 9.51
C ASP A 542 -20.07 -7.33 8.87
N TYR A 543 -18.78 -7.45 8.54
CA TYR A 543 -18.24 -8.63 7.87
C TYR A 543 -18.50 -9.94 8.63
N ARG A 544 -18.67 -9.86 9.96
CA ARG A 544 -18.88 -11.03 10.82
C ARG A 544 -20.20 -11.71 10.51
N SER A 545 -21.18 -11.02 9.93
CA SER A 545 -22.42 -11.65 9.44
C SER A 545 -22.16 -12.69 8.33
N GLY A 546 -21.10 -12.50 7.54
CA GLY A 546 -20.61 -13.41 6.50
C GLY A 546 -19.45 -14.32 6.93
N ARG A 547 -19.10 -14.37 8.22
CA ARG A 547 -17.92 -15.11 8.74
C ARG A 547 -17.79 -16.57 8.31
N HIS A 548 -18.91 -17.22 8.00
CA HIS A 548 -18.96 -18.62 7.56
C HIS A 548 -18.51 -18.83 6.11
N TRP A 549 -18.39 -17.77 5.31
CA TRP A 549 -17.87 -17.81 3.94
C TRP A 549 -16.39 -17.38 3.85
N LEU A 550 -15.86 -16.79 4.92
CA LEU A 550 -14.56 -16.11 4.92
C LEU A 550 -13.48 -16.97 5.59
N PRO A 551 -12.23 -16.93 5.10
CA PRO A 551 -11.11 -17.53 5.81
C PRO A 551 -10.81 -16.75 7.10
N GLU A 552 -10.20 -17.43 8.07
CA GLU A 552 -9.80 -16.81 9.35
C GLU A 552 -8.64 -15.83 9.16
N THR A 553 -8.87 -14.56 9.44
CA THR A 553 -7.86 -13.49 9.53
C THR A 553 -8.50 -12.25 10.18
N VAL A 554 -7.75 -11.16 10.31
CA VAL A 554 -8.28 -9.86 10.72
C VAL A 554 -8.84 -9.12 9.51
N TYR A 555 -10.06 -8.61 9.66
CA TYR A 555 -10.73 -7.75 8.69
C TYR A 555 -11.09 -6.43 9.36
N LEU A 556 -10.82 -5.33 8.68
CA LEU A 556 -11.35 -4.01 9.04
C LEU A 556 -12.33 -3.56 7.97
N ASN A 557 -13.60 -3.34 8.33
CA ASN A 557 -14.64 -2.93 7.39
C ASN A 557 -15.07 -1.48 7.63
N GLN A 558 -15.21 -0.72 6.55
CA GLN A 558 -15.79 0.62 6.52
C GLN A 558 -17.14 0.55 5.80
N PHE A 559 -18.10 1.38 6.22
CA PHE A 559 -19.44 1.34 5.66
C PHE A 559 -20.19 2.66 5.85
N GLU A 560 -20.82 3.15 4.79
CA GLU A 560 -21.80 4.24 4.81
C GLU A 560 -22.92 3.98 3.81
N ASP A 561 -24.14 4.43 4.09
CA ASP A 561 -25.25 4.39 3.14
C ASP A 561 -26.07 5.68 3.14
N SER A 562 -26.94 5.85 2.15
CA SER A 562 -27.77 7.05 2.00
C SER A 562 -28.77 7.28 3.14
N ARG A 563 -28.88 6.37 4.12
CA ARG A 563 -29.78 6.50 5.28
C ARG A 563 -29.05 7.04 6.52
N MET A 564 -27.75 7.27 6.42
CA MET A 564 -26.96 7.87 7.48
C MET A 564 -27.08 9.39 7.48
N THR A 565 -27.12 9.97 8.67
CA THR A 565 -26.99 11.40 8.90
C THR A 565 -25.87 11.61 9.91
N PHE A 566 -24.77 12.19 9.45
CA PHE A 566 -23.62 12.48 10.31
C PHE A 566 -23.90 13.70 11.18
N LEU A 567 -23.61 13.54 12.46
CA LEU A 567 -23.68 14.59 13.46
C LEU A 567 -22.32 15.28 13.60
N CYS A 568 -21.24 14.50 13.53
CA CYS A 568 -19.87 14.98 13.46
C CYS A 568 -19.15 14.24 12.33
N ASP A 569 -18.70 14.99 11.32
CA ASP A 569 -17.77 14.53 10.28
C ASP A 569 -16.40 15.23 10.37
N PHE A 570 -16.26 16.23 11.24
CA PHE A 570 -15.02 16.98 11.52
C PHE A 570 -14.47 17.71 10.28
N GLU A 571 -15.31 17.91 9.27
CA GLU A 571 -14.97 18.63 8.05
C GLU A 571 -15.53 20.06 7.99
N GLU A 572 -16.41 20.42 8.92
CA GLU A 572 -17.18 21.65 8.94
C GLU A 572 -16.34 22.91 9.22
N ASP A 573 -15.42 22.85 10.19
CA ASP A 573 -14.62 24.00 10.63
C ASP A 573 -13.32 23.60 11.37
N LEU A 574 -12.88 24.40 12.36
CA LEU A 574 -11.68 24.19 13.19
C LEU A 574 -12.01 24.30 14.69
N ASP A 575 -13.26 24.57 15.06
CA ASP A 575 -13.71 24.73 16.43
C ASP A 575 -14.13 23.36 16.99
N LEU A 576 -13.28 22.80 17.85
CA LEU A 576 -13.49 21.47 18.46
C LEU A 576 -14.78 21.35 19.28
N SER A 577 -15.48 22.46 19.53
CA SER A 577 -16.71 22.52 20.32
C SER A 577 -17.99 22.55 19.49
N THR A 578 -17.88 22.62 18.16
CA THR A 578 -19.00 22.63 17.23
C THR A 578 -19.07 21.32 16.45
N PRO A 579 -20.26 20.68 16.36
CA PRO A 579 -20.48 19.56 15.45
C PRO A 579 -21.04 20.03 14.10
N ALA A 580 -20.83 19.23 13.05
CA ALA A 580 -21.43 19.42 11.73
C ALA A 580 -22.97 19.55 11.80
N TRP A 581 -23.59 18.92 12.81
CA TRP A 581 -24.98 19.17 13.20
C TRP A 581 -25.13 20.57 13.83
N GLY A 582 -25.41 21.57 13.01
CA GLY A 582 -25.29 23.01 13.35
C GLY A 582 -26.10 23.60 14.52
N ASN A 583 -26.81 22.81 15.33
CA ASN A 583 -27.37 23.24 16.62
C ASN A 583 -26.83 22.43 17.82
N GLY A 584 -25.75 21.68 17.64
CA GLY A 584 -25.12 20.91 18.70
C GLY A 584 -23.94 21.60 19.36
N HIS A 585 -23.44 20.98 20.43
CA HIS A 585 -22.23 21.36 21.15
C HIS A 585 -21.43 20.12 21.54
N ILE A 586 -20.11 20.21 21.43
CA ILE A 586 -19.15 19.17 21.79
C ILE A 586 -18.40 19.59 23.06
N SER A 587 -18.27 18.66 24.01
CA SER A 587 -17.47 18.87 25.21
C SER A 587 -16.65 17.63 25.59
N GLY A 588 -15.53 17.86 26.27
CA GLY A 588 -14.62 16.81 26.74
C GLY A 588 -14.22 17.04 28.19
N GLU A 589 -14.20 15.98 28.99
CA GLU A 589 -13.80 15.97 30.40
C GLU A 589 -12.67 14.95 30.62
N ASN A 590 -11.65 15.34 31.39
CA ASN A 590 -10.51 14.49 31.80
C ASN A 590 -9.74 13.78 30.67
N LEU A 591 -9.91 14.24 29.43
CA LEU A 591 -9.14 13.78 28.27
C LEU A 591 -7.69 14.25 28.36
N THR A 592 -6.75 13.36 28.06
CA THR A 592 -5.32 13.67 27.98
C THR A 592 -4.89 14.05 26.56
N VAL A 593 -5.68 13.66 25.54
CA VAL A 593 -5.55 14.09 24.15
C VAL A 593 -6.92 14.47 23.63
N TRP A 594 -7.05 15.67 23.07
CA TRP A 594 -8.22 16.12 22.32
C TRP A 594 -7.75 17.06 21.21
N LYS A 595 -7.78 16.58 19.96
CA LYS A 595 -7.37 17.34 18.78
C LYS A 595 -8.06 16.80 17.54
N GLU A 596 -8.39 17.66 16.60
CA GLU A 596 -8.73 17.26 15.23
C GLU A 596 -7.50 17.38 14.33
N LYS A 597 -7.30 16.40 13.46
CA LYS A 597 -6.25 16.48 12.43
C LYS A 597 -6.61 15.65 11.22
N LEU A 598 -5.99 15.99 10.09
CA LEU A 598 -6.00 15.16 8.89
C LEU A 598 -5.37 13.80 9.21
N VAL A 599 -6.11 12.72 8.96
CA VAL A 599 -5.69 11.37 9.27
C VAL A 599 -4.58 10.94 8.29
N PRO A 600 -3.41 10.50 8.77
CA PRO A 600 -2.35 10.00 7.90
C PRO A 600 -2.57 8.53 7.54
N LEU A 601 -2.23 8.17 6.30
CA LEU A 601 -1.93 6.79 5.89
C LEU A 601 -0.40 6.57 5.95
N LYS A 602 0.09 5.34 5.70
CA LYS A 602 1.57 5.13 5.57
C LYS A 602 2.15 6.10 4.53
N TRP A 603 1.46 6.22 3.40
CA TRP A 603 1.79 7.12 2.30
C TRP A 603 0.65 8.10 2.00
N GLY A 604 0.87 9.35 2.40
CA GLY A 604 -0.04 10.46 2.13
C GLY A 604 -1.19 10.55 3.13
N PRO A 605 -2.12 11.50 2.93
CA PRO A 605 -3.30 11.64 3.78
C PRO A 605 -4.40 10.63 3.44
N HIS A 606 -5.29 10.37 4.40
CA HIS A 606 -6.53 9.60 4.21
C HIS A 606 -7.63 10.42 3.50
N ASP A 607 -7.41 11.72 3.28
CA ASP A 607 -8.40 12.67 2.74
C ASP A 607 -9.66 12.82 3.64
N THR A 608 -9.49 12.66 4.95
CA THR A 608 -10.46 12.98 6.02
C THR A 608 -9.75 13.52 7.26
N ARG A 609 -10.40 14.42 7.99
CA ARG A 609 -10.09 14.85 9.35
C ARG A 609 -10.94 14.07 10.34
N ALA A 610 -10.34 13.78 11.49
CA ALA A 610 -11.01 13.06 12.56
C ALA A 610 -10.55 13.58 13.92
N VAL A 611 -11.36 13.34 14.96
CA VAL A 611 -11.01 13.70 16.33
C VAL A 611 -10.20 12.57 17.00
N TYR A 612 -9.09 12.95 17.61
CA TYR A 612 -8.24 12.08 18.41
C TYR A 612 -8.56 12.30 19.89
N LEU A 613 -9.02 11.24 20.56
CA LEU A 613 -9.47 11.26 21.94
C LEU A 613 -8.62 10.30 22.75
N GLY A 614 -7.85 10.83 23.70
CA GLY A 614 -6.97 10.06 24.57
C GLY A 614 -7.34 10.18 26.03
N TRP A 615 -7.15 9.10 26.77
CA TRP A 615 -7.33 9.05 28.21
C TRP A 615 -6.22 8.24 28.87
N ASN A 616 -5.88 8.64 30.09
CA ASN A 616 -4.93 7.92 30.93
C ASN A 616 -5.35 8.08 32.38
N ARG A 617 -5.81 6.99 33.02
CA ARG A 617 -6.31 7.03 34.40
C ARG A 617 -5.21 7.30 35.42
N GLU A 618 -3.96 6.98 35.12
CA GLU A 618 -2.85 7.35 36.01
C GLU A 618 -2.58 8.87 35.94
N ALA A 619 -2.58 9.44 34.73
CA ALA A 619 -2.33 10.87 34.55
C ALA A 619 -3.49 11.78 35.03
N SER A 620 -4.72 11.26 35.07
CA SER A 620 -5.94 11.98 35.46
C SER A 620 -6.42 11.66 36.88
N ASP A 621 -5.54 11.21 37.80
CA ASP A 621 -5.91 10.86 39.19
C ASP A 621 -7.12 9.90 39.28
N SER A 622 -7.16 8.90 38.39
CA SER A 622 -8.25 7.92 38.21
C SER A 622 -9.60 8.50 37.76
N ALA A 623 -9.65 9.78 37.37
CA ALA A 623 -10.85 10.36 36.78
C ALA A 623 -11.16 9.72 35.42
N VAL A 624 -12.44 9.44 35.19
CA VAL A 624 -12.92 8.88 33.92
C VAL A 624 -13.01 9.98 32.89
N ALA A 625 -12.42 9.76 31.72
CA ALA A 625 -12.54 10.68 30.61
C ALA A 625 -13.88 10.48 29.88
N VAL A 626 -14.48 11.58 29.42
CA VAL A 626 -15.76 11.56 28.72
C VAL A 626 -15.71 12.54 27.55
N TYR A 627 -16.21 12.11 26.41
CA TYR A 627 -16.45 12.97 25.24
C TYR A 627 -17.95 12.99 24.94
N ARG A 628 -18.54 14.18 24.81
CA ARG A 628 -20.00 14.35 24.68
C ARG A 628 -20.37 15.22 23.50
N ILE A 629 -21.47 14.85 22.86
CA ILE A 629 -22.15 15.66 21.84
C ILE A 629 -23.60 15.83 22.29
N GLU A 630 -24.05 17.08 22.31
CA GLU A 630 -25.38 17.48 22.79
C GLU A 630 -26.08 18.33 21.74
N ALA A 631 -27.40 18.18 21.61
CA ALA A 631 -28.24 19.06 20.80
C ALA A 631 -29.68 19.06 21.34
N ASP A 632 -30.52 19.98 20.86
CA ASP A 632 -31.94 20.02 21.23
C ASP A 632 -32.70 18.74 20.86
N SER A 633 -32.28 18.10 19.76
CA SER A 633 -32.76 16.81 19.27
C SER A 633 -31.86 16.28 18.16
N PHE A 634 -31.69 14.96 18.11
CA PHE A 634 -31.09 14.26 16.98
C PHE A 634 -32.16 13.57 16.10
N PRO A 635 -31.88 13.34 14.81
CA PRO A 635 -32.83 12.72 13.86
C PRO A 635 -32.87 11.19 14.05
N CYS A 636 -33.27 10.75 15.24
CA CYS A 636 -33.27 9.35 15.66
C CYS A 636 -34.67 8.74 15.72
N SER A 637 -34.73 7.44 15.45
CA SER A 637 -35.93 6.61 15.57
C SER A 637 -35.62 5.35 16.40
N ARG A 638 -36.65 4.69 16.93
CA ARG A 638 -36.48 3.45 17.73
C ARG A 638 -35.85 2.31 16.92
N SER A 639 -36.12 2.25 15.62
CA SER A 639 -35.52 1.28 14.68
C SER A 639 -34.19 1.76 14.08
N GLY A 640 -33.68 2.91 14.53
CA GLY A 640 -32.42 3.46 14.07
C GLY A 640 -31.20 2.78 14.68
N MET A 641 -30.02 3.20 14.24
CA MET A 641 -28.73 2.74 14.72
C MET A 641 -27.83 3.93 15.02
N LEU A 642 -27.03 3.82 16.08
CA LEU A 642 -25.90 4.70 16.33
C LEU A 642 -24.76 4.24 15.42
N VAL A 643 -24.26 5.13 14.56
CA VAL A 643 -23.18 4.80 13.62
C VAL A 643 -21.98 5.69 13.86
N PHE A 644 -20.78 5.12 13.71
CA PHE A 644 -19.53 5.87 13.76
C PHE A 644 -18.38 5.03 13.21
N SER A 645 -17.30 5.69 12.84
CA SER A 645 -16.04 5.07 12.43
C SER A 645 -15.02 5.25 13.53
N LEU A 646 -14.36 4.15 13.92
CA LEU A 646 -13.39 4.17 15.01
C LEU A 646 -12.10 3.44 14.63
N ALA A 647 -10.96 3.97 15.06
CA ALA A 647 -9.66 3.33 14.93
C ALA A 647 -8.84 3.50 16.21
N ASP A 648 -8.04 2.51 16.56
CA ASP A 648 -6.95 2.70 17.53
C ASP A 648 -5.89 3.62 16.90
N ALA A 649 -5.52 4.71 17.58
CA ALA A 649 -4.51 5.64 17.09
C ALA A 649 -3.09 5.07 17.17
N GLY A 650 -2.83 4.10 18.05
CA GLY A 650 -1.49 3.61 18.36
C GLY A 650 -0.56 4.66 18.98
N GLU A 651 -1.07 5.85 19.32
CA GLU A 651 -0.33 6.97 19.94
C GLU A 651 -0.29 6.82 21.47
N ASN A 652 0.70 7.47 22.09
CA ASN A 652 0.80 7.52 23.56
C ASN A 652 -0.33 8.42 24.11
N SER A 653 -1.04 7.94 25.14
CA SER A 653 -2.10 8.69 25.82
C SER A 653 -1.57 9.72 26.82
N ARG A 654 -0.26 9.73 27.11
CA ARG A 654 0.38 10.73 27.96
C ARG A 654 0.73 11.97 27.13
N PRO A 655 0.42 13.18 27.61
CA PRO A 655 0.75 14.40 26.88
C PRO A 655 2.28 14.59 26.82
N GLU A 656 2.84 14.61 25.62
CA GLU A 656 4.17 15.20 25.42
C GLU A 656 4.09 16.68 25.80
N ARG A 657 4.70 17.07 26.93
CA ARG A 657 4.74 18.47 27.40
C ARG A 657 5.74 19.31 26.57
N THR A 658 5.72 19.22 25.25
CA THR A 658 6.73 19.87 24.38
C THR A 658 6.49 21.37 24.14
N TRP A 659 5.32 21.91 24.52
CA TRP A 659 4.99 23.34 24.33
C TRP A 659 5.37 24.23 25.52
N LEU A 660 5.62 23.67 26.71
CA LEU A 660 5.98 24.44 27.91
C LEU A 660 7.51 24.61 28.09
N GLU A 661 8.32 23.80 27.40
CA GLU A 661 9.78 23.86 27.55
C GLU A 661 10.47 24.76 26.51
N LYS A 662 9.81 25.08 25.38
CA LYS A 662 10.40 25.91 24.31
C LYS A 662 10.53 27.41 24.62
N ASP A 663 9.85 27.91 25.66
CA ASP A 663 9.90 29.34 26.01
C ASP A 663 11.00 29.73 27.02
N SER A 664 11.89 28.80 27.39
CA SER A 664 13.01 29.10 28.30
C SER A 664 14.40 29.13 27.65
N THR A 665 14.51 28.93 26.33
CA THR A 665 15.78 29.01 25.61
C THR A 665 15.71 29.73 24.27
N GLU A 666 14.96 30.84 24.18
CA GLU A 666 15.18 31.84 23.13
C GLU A 666 15.74 33.15 23.71
N ASN A 667 17.04 33.15 23.96
CA ASN A 667 17.84 34.37 23.92
C ASN A 667 19.30 34.02 23.61
N GLY A 668 19.75 34.33 22.38
CA GLY A 668 21.17 34.51 22.10
C GLY A 668 21.71 33.79 20.86
N LYS A 669 21.61 34.47 19.72
CA LYS A 669 22.62 34.59 18.65
C LYS A 669 23.59 33.41 18.43
N LYS A 670 23.46 32.81 17.24
CA LYS A 670 24.55 32.07 16.57
C LYS A 670 25.77 32.97 16.37
N GLU A 671 26.89 32.64 17.00
CA GLU A 671 28.24 32.96 16.52
C GLU A 671 29.19 31.77 16.77
N PRO A 672 30.28 31.65 15.99
CA PRO A 672 30.87 30.36 15.64
C PRO A 672 31.96 29.89 16.60
N GLU A 673 32.16 28.56 16.56
CA GLU A 673 33.18 27.79 17.26
C GLU A 673 34.58 28.44 17.28
N ARG A 674 35.17 28.50 18.49
CA ARG A 674 36.62 28.61 18.70
C ARG A 674 37.08 27.51 19.66
N ASN A 675 38.19 26.90 19.27
CA ASN A 675 38.83 25.72 19.85
C ASN A 675 39.52 25.94 21.21
N ALA A 676 39.52 24.84 21.98
CA ALA A 676 40.56 24.32 22.91
C ALA A 676 40.55 24.79 24.38
N PRO A 677 41.20 24.03 25.31
CA PRO A 677 41.14 22.57 25.56
C PRO A 677 40.97 22.22 27.06
N ASP A 678 40.76 20.92 27.35
CA ASP A 678 41.06 20.15 28.57
C ASP A 678 40.84 20.79 29.96
N ASP A 679 39.90 20.25 30.75
CA ASP A 679 40.29 19.59 32.00
C ASP A 679 39.20 18.63 32.54
N ALA A 680 39.67 17.64 33.29
CA ALA A 680 39.05 16.36 33.56
C ALA A 680 38.01 16.31 34.70
N THR A 681 37.31 15.15 34.71
CA THR A 681 36.58 14.48 35.80
C THR A 681 35.10 14.86 36.02
N ALA A 682 34.22 14.06 35.41
CA ALA A 682 32.84 13.83 35.85
C ALA A 682 32.65 12.31 36.11
N PRO A 683 31.87 11.90 37.12
CA PRO A 683 31.58 10.50 37.41
C PRO A 683 30.50 9.94 36.47
N GLU A 684 30.54 8.62 36.31
CA GLU A 684 29.70 7.80 35.42
C GLU A 684 28.19 8.06 35.59
N ASP A 685 27.54 8.38 34.47
CA ASP A 685 26.09 8.39 34.29
C ASP A 685 25.63 7.02 33.76
N THR A 686 24.83 6.32 34.56
CA THR A 686 24.22 5.02 34.26
C THR A 686 22.81 5.14 33.65
N GLY A 687 22.44 6.26 33.02
CA GLY A 687 21.12 6.47 32.43
C GLY A 687 20.77 5.67 31.16
N GLY A 688 21.73 4.99 30.53
CA GLY A 688 21.52 4.33 29.22
C GLY A 688 20.92 2.92 29.25
N LEU A 689 20.64 2.34 30.43
CA LEU A 689 20.20 0.94 30.55
C LEU A 689 18.72 0.79 30.94
N GLU A 690 18.03 1.87 31.31
CA GLU A 690 16.60 1.83 31.62
C GLU A 690 15.73 2.10 30.38
N GLU A 691 16.16 2.96 29.44
CA GLU A 691 15.44 3.18 28.17
C GLU A 691 15.46 1.93 27.26
N GLU A 692 16.58 1.19 27.21
CA GLU A 692 16.66 -0.07 26.44
C GLU A 692 15.89 -1.25 27.08
N LYS A 693 15.50 -1.14 28.35
CA LYS A 693 14.63 -2.11 29.02
C LYS A 693 13.15 -1.79 28.82
N ALA A 694 12.78 -0.52 28.77
CA ALA A 694 11.42 -0.10 28.44
C ALA A 694 11.04 -0.52 27.01
N GLU A 695 11.96 -0.43 26.03
CA GLU A 695 11.70 -0.89 24.65
C GLU A 695 11.65 -2.43 24.48
N LYS A 696 12.10 -3.21 25.48
CA LYS A 696 12.13 -4.69 25.41
C LYS A 696 10.98 -5.38 26.14
N GLU A 697 10.13 -4.64 26.85
CA GLU A 697 8.97 -5.20 27.57
C GLU A 697 7.62 -5.00 26.83
N GLU A 698 7.59 -4.29 25.68
CA GLU A 698 6.36 -4.07 24.87
C GLU A 698 6.14 -5.08 23.72
N GLU A 699 6.48 -6.36 23.90
CA GLU A 699 6.04 -7.45 22.99
C GLU A 699 4.83 -8.22 23.55
N GLU A 700 4.04 -7.62 24.46
CA GLU A 700 2.68 -8.08 24.78
C GLU A 700 1.70 -7.52 23.73
N SER A 701 0.84 -8.38 23.16
CA SER A 701 -0.20 -7.91 22.25
C SER A 701 -1.06 -6.86 22.95
N LYS A 702 -1.07 -5.63 22.42
CA LYS A 702 -1.96 -4.57 22.91
C LYS A 702 -3.38 -5.10 22.95
N SER A 703 -3.98 -5.09 24.14
CA SER A 703 -5.36 -5.53 24.31
C SER A 703 -6.30 -4.60 23.53
N PRO A 704 -7.37 -5.12 22.92
CA PRO A 704 -8.39 -4.29 22.27
C PRO A 704 -8.89 -3.19 23.21
N LEU A 705 -9.04 -1.97 22.69
CA LEU A 705 -9.60 -0.87 23.46
C LEU A 705 -11.12 -1.04 23.61
N ASP A 706 -11.63 -0.67 24.77
CA ASP A 706 -13.05 -0.75 25.10
C ASP A 706 -13.49 0.47 25.93
N MET A 707 -14.74 0.85 25.74
CA MET A 707 -15.37 2.02 26.35
C MET A 707 -16.88 1.82 26.42
N THR A 708 -17.55 2.65 27.22
CA THR A 708 -19.00 2.65 27.33
C THR A 708 -19.58 3.74 26.44
N LEU A 709 -20.56 3.39 25.62
CA LEU A 709 -21.39 4.33 24.88
C LEU A 709 -22.63 4.62 25.72
N GLU A 710 -22.86 5.87 26.06
CA GLU A 710 -24.01 6.31 26.84
C GLU A 710 -24.86 7.29 26.03
N LEU A 711 -26.17 7.02 26.01
CA LEU A 711 -27.17 7.85 25.35
C LEU A 711 -28.12 8.43 26.40
N THR A 712 -28.49 9.71 26.25
CA THR A 712 -29.47 10.37 27.13
C THR A 712 -30.63 10.95 26.32
N ASP A 713 -31.85 10.69 26.77
CA ASP A 713 -33.06 11.29 26.20
C ASP A 713 -33.42 12.64 26.85
N ARG A 714 -34.39 13.34 26.26
CA ARG A 714 -34.85 14.65 26.74
C ARG A 714 -35.45 14.62 28.17
N MET A 715 -35.87 13.46 28.65
CA MET A 715 -36.38 13.28 30.02
C MET A 715 -35.25 12.99 31.02
N GLY A 716 -34.01 12.87 30.55
CA GLY A 716 -32.83 12.59 31.37
C GLY A 716 -32.64 11.10 31.64
N ASN A 717 -33.38 10.20 30.97
CA ASN A 717 -33.14 8.77 31.10
C ASN A 717 -31.87 8.42 30.31
N GLN A 718 -30.98 7.64 30.94
CA GLN A 718 -29.71 7.23 30.37
C GLN A 718 -29.71 5.73 30.06
N ALA A 719 -29.15 5.36 28.92
CA ALA A 719 -28.92 3.98 28.53
C ALA A 719 -27.47 3.80 28.07
N SER A 720 -26.84 2.71 28.49
CA SER A 720 -25.42 2.49 28.24
C SER A 720 -25.15 1.09 27.69
N VAL A 721 -24.26 1.02 26.69
CA VAL A 721 -23.84 -0.21 26.02
C VAL A 721 -22.32 -0.19 25.93
N ALA A 722 -21.67 -1.29 26.32
CA ALA A 722 -20.23 -1.42 26.13
C ALA A 722 -19.88 -1.62 24.65
N LEU A 723 -18.82 -0.97 24.17
CA LEU A 723 -18.33 -1.14 22.80
C LEU A 723 -18.00 -2.60 22.53
N GLY A 724 -17.30 -3.26 23.46
CA GLY A 724 -16.95 -4.68 23.40
C GLY A 724 -18.13 -5.65 23.34
N ALA A 725 -19.32 -5.24 23.80
CA ALA A 725 -20.53 -6.06 23.65
C ALA A 725 -20.95 -6.18 22.17
N TYR A 726 -20.71 -5.13 21.37
CA TYR A 726 -20.94 -5.12 19.93
C TYR A 726 -19.70 -5.59 19.16
N MET A 727 -18.56 -4.94 19.37
CA MET A 727 -17.28 -5.23 18.72
C MET A 727 -16.13 -4.51 19.44
N PRO A 728 -15.21 -5.24 20.11
CA PRO A 728 -14.00 -4.62 20.66
C PRO A 728 -13.20 -3.88 19.58
N LEU A 729 -12.54 -2.76 19.93
CA LEU A 729 -11.76 -2.00 18.95
C LEU A 729 -10.46 -2.75 18.62
N GLN A 730 -10.36 -3.20 17.37
CA GLN A 730 -9.20 -3.90 16.85
C GLN A 730 -7.96 -2.99 16.87
N PRO A 731 -6.85 -3.40 17.51
CA PRO A 731 -5.57 -2.72 17.35
C PRO A 731 -5.12 -2.73 15.89
N GLN A 732 -4.53 -1.62 15.42
CA GLN A 732 -4.14 -1.51 14.01
C GLN A 732 -3.14 -2.60 13.63
N PRO A 733 -3.46 -3.45 12.63
CA PRO A 733 -2.67 -4.63 12.36
C PRO A 733 -1.31 -4.26 11.75
N GLU A 734 -0.24 -4.78 12.33
CA GLU A 734 1.13 -4.58 11.84
C GLU A 734 1.46 -5.50 10.66
N ALA A 735 1.57 -4.92 9.47
CA ALA A 735 2.13 -5.57 8.30
C ALA A 735 3.63 -5.31 8.22
N LYS A 736 4.44 -6.17 8.86
CA LYS A 736 5.90 -6.17 8.74
C LYS A 736 6.32 -6.73 7.37
N ILE A 737 6.07 -5.94 6.33
CA ILE A 737 6.25 -6.31 4.92
C ILE A 737 7.71 -6.55 4.54
N MET A 738 8.67 -5.89 5.21
CA MET A 738 10.11 -6.10 4.98
C MET A 738 10.64 -7.19 5.91
N LYS A 739 11.69 -7.91 5.49
CA LYS A 739 12.37 -8.88 6.37
C LYS A 739 12.91 -8.24 7.66
N TRP A 740 13.32 -6.97 7.56
CA TRP A 740 13.75 -6.13 8.66
C TRP A 740 13.14 -4.74 8.52
N GLN A 741 12.61 -4.19 9.61
CA GLN A 741 11.89 -2.91 9.60
C GLN A 741 12.74 -1.75 9.06
N PHE A 742 14.04 -1.69 9.39
CA PHE A 742 14.93 -0.61 8.91
C PHE A 742 15.15 -0.58 7.38
N LEU A 743 14.68 -1.59 6.64
CA LEU A 743 14.70 -1.60 5.18
C LEU A 743 13.57 -0.78 4.56
N THR A 744 12.67 -0.24 5.39
CA THR A 744 11.66 0.75 5.01
C THR A 744 11.64 1.88 6.03
N GLU A 745 11.19 3.06 5.60
CA GLU A 745 10.88 4.19 6.50
C GLU A 745 9.38 4.23 6.82
N GLN A 746 8.59 3.36 6.18
CA GLN A 746 7.15 3.28 6.36
C GLN A 746 6.80 2.63 7.71
N PRO A 747 5.77 3.12 8.41
CA PRO A 747 5.28 2.47 9.62
C PRO A 747 4.72 1.06 9.29
N PRO A 748 4.73 0.12 10.25
CA PRO A 748 4.23 -1.24 10.03
C PRO A 748 2.70 -1.30 9.92
N SER A 749 1.98 -0.30 10.44
CA SER A 749 0.52 -0.17 10.39
C SER A 749 0.13 1.25 9.93
N GLU A 750 -1.16 1.45 9.63
CA GLU A 750 -1.76 2.75 9.35
C GLU A 750 -3.14 2.82 10.00
N ILE A 751 -3.69 4.03 10.14
CA ILE A 751 -5.04 4.22 10.67
C ILE A 751 -6.04 3.75 9.61
N VAL A 752 -6.66 2.61 9.87
CA VAL A 752 -7.81 2.12 9.11
C VAL A 752 -9.01 2.09 10.05
N PHE A 753 -10.08 2.77 9.64
CA PHE A 753 -11.31 2.83 10.42
C PHE A 753 -12.11 1.53 10.35
N GLN A 754 -12.73 1.21 11.48
CA GLN A 754 -13.76 0.19 11.62
C GLN A 754 -15.12 0.87 11.75
N ALA A 755 -16.10 0.46 10.95
CA ALA A 755 -17.46 0.94 11.05
C ALA A 755 -18.23 0.24 12.18
N TYR A 756 -18.99 1.03 12.93
CA TYR A 756 -19.90 0.59 13.97
C TYR A 756 -21.32 0.98 13.60
N ALA A 757 -22.28 0.07 13.82
CA ALA A 757 -23.70 0.30 13.60
C ALA A 757 -24.52 -0.40 14.68
N ILE A 758 -24.62 0.25 15.86
CA ILE A 758 -25.22 -0.33 17.05
C ILE A 758 -26.73 -0.02 17.05
N PRO A 759 -27.61 -1.05 17.06
CA PRO A 759 -29.05 -0.83 17.10
C PRO A 759 -29.49 -0.04 18.34
N MET A 760 -30.38 0.94 18.16
CA MET A 760 -30.98 1.68 19.27
C MET A 760 -31.76 0.78 20.23
N GLU A 761 -32.22 -0.38 19.75
CA GLU A 761 -32.83 -1.43 20.55
C GLU A 761 -31.94 -1.92 21.69
N TRP A 762 -30.61 -1.98 21.51
CA TRP A 762 -29.71 -2.42 22.57
C TRP A 762 -29.70 -1.45 23.77
N PHE A 763 -29.84 -0.15 23.49
CA PHE A 763 -29.95 0.89 24.51
C PHE A 763 -31.32 0.85 25.20
N ALA A 764 -32.40 0.67 24.43
CA ALA A 764 -33.75 0.53 24.97
C ALA A 764 -33.92 -0.75 25.81
N GLU A 765 -33.23 -1.84 25.47
CA GLU A 765 -33.15 -3.05 26.30
C GLU A 765 -32.38 -2.81 27.61
N ALA A 766 -31.29 -2.05 27.55
CA ALA A 766 -30.48 -1.71 28.72
C ALA A 766 -31.23 -0.80 29.71
N ASN A 767 -32.06 0.13 29.21
CA ASN A 767 -32.98 0.91 30.02
C ASN A 767 -34.33 1.11 29.31
N PRO A 768 -35.40 0.38 29.71
CA PRO A 768 -36.73 0.51 29.10
C PRO A 768 -37.41 1.89 29.26
N GLN A 769 -36.88 2.78 30.11
CA GLN A 769 -37.37 4.15 30.25
C GLN A 769 -36.76 5.10 29.21
N PHE A 770 -35.61 4.75 28.62
CA PHE A 770 -34.95 5.54 27.60
C PHE A 770 -35.76 5.52 26.29
N ASP A 771 -36.06 6.70 25.75
CA ASP A 771 -36.72 6.83 24.45
C ASP A 771 -35.74 7.29 23.35
N PRO A 772 -35.32 6.41 22.42
CA PRO A 772 -34.41 6.76 21.33
C PRO A 772 -34.90 7.91 20.45
N GLY A 773 -36.23 8.07 20.29
CA GLY A 773 -36.83 9.16 19.51
C GLY A 773 -36.71 10.54 20.15
N ALA A 774 -36.30 10.60 21.42
CA ALA A 774 -36.08 11.83 22.18
C ALA A 774 -34.59 12.04 22.54
N LEU A 775 -33.67 11.44 21.78
CA LEU A 775 -32.23 11.54 22.01
C LEU A 775 -31.73 13.00 21.93
N VAL A 776 -30.98 13.42 22.95
CA VAL A 776 -30.40 14.78 23.06
C VAL A 776 -28.90 14.78 23.37
N ARG A 777 -28.34 13.66 23.86
CA ARG A 777 -26.90 13.54 24.16
C ARG A 777 -26.37 12.17 23.83
N ILE A 778 -25.19 12.15 23.22
CA ILE A 778 -24.34 10.98 22.97
C ILE A 778 -23.04 11.17 23.75
N SER A 779 -22.57 10.14 24.45
CA SER A 779 -21.34 10.19 25.25
C SER A 779 -20.49 8.95 25.06
N LEU A 780 -19.20 9.16 24.80
CA LEU A 780 -18.16 8.13 24.86
C LEU A 780 -17.49 8.24 26.23
N VAL A 781 -17.67 7.21 27.06
CA VAL A 781 -17.18 7.15 28.43
C VAL A 781 -16.01 6.17 28.48
N PHE A 782 -14.79 6.67 28.71
CA PHE A 782 -13.56 5.89 28.65
C PHE A 782 -13.29 5.18 30.00
N ASP A 783 -14.18 4.25 30.36
CA ASP A 783 -14.20 3.61 31.68
C ASP A 783 -13.76 2.14 31.74
N ARG A 784 -13.57 1.48 30.60
CA ARG A 784 -13.27 0.04 30.54
C ARG A 784 -11.77 -0.22 30.36
N SER A 785 -11.14 0.41 29.38
CA SER A 785 -9.68 0.37 29.22
C SER A 785 -8.99 1.41 30.12
N TRP A 786 -7.83 1.05 30.68
CA TRP A 786 -7.10 1.91 31.63
C TRP A 786 -6.54 3.19 30.97
N GLU A 787 -6.07 3.05 29.74
CA GLU A 787 -5.54 4.12 28.92
C GLU A 787 -5.68 3.77 27.43
N GLY A 788 -5.63 4.78 26.57
CA GLY A 788 -5.69 4.58 25.12
C GLY A 788 -5.86 5.90 24.38
N VAL A 789 -5.74 5.86 23.06
CA VAL A 789 -6.08 6.96 22.16
C VAL A 789 -6.87 6.38 20.99
N VAL A 790 -8.09 6.88 20.78
CA VAL A 790 -8.94 6.50 19.65
C VAL A 790 -9.04 7.64 18.65
N VAL A 791 -9.24 7.28 17.39
CA VAL A 791 -9.60 8.19 16.30
C VAL A 791 -11.06 7.95 15.97
N LEU A 792 -11.90 8.95 16.16
CA LEU A 792 -13.34 8.91 15.90
C LEU A 792 -13.67 9.76 14.68
N ASP A 793 -14.46 9.21 13.78
CA ASP A 793 -14.93 9.86 12.57
C ASP A 793 -16.40 9.49 12.28
N ASN A 794 -17.10 10.29 11.47
CA ASN A 794 -18.45 10.02 10.94
C ASN A 794 -19.47 9.54 12.00
N LEU A 795 -19.48 10.18 13.17
CA LEU A 795 -20.46 9.87 14.22
C LEU A 795 -21.83 10.41 13.83
N GLY A 796 -22.81 9.52 13.76
CA GLY A 796 -24.12 9.82 13.21
C GLY A 796 -25.22 8.86 13.63
N ILE A 797 -26.36 9.01 12.97
CA ILE A 797 -27.53 8.16 13.12
C ILE A 797 -27.90 7.59 11.75
N ARG A 798 -28.10 6.27 11.70
CA ARG A 798 -28.72 5.61 10.55
C ARG A 798 -30.18 5.32 10.86
N ASN A 799 -31.09 5.84 10.07
CA ASN A 799 -32.51 5.56 10.25
C ASN A 799 -32.90 4.21 9.62
N GLY A 800 -33.85 3.50 10.26
CA GLY A 800 -34.42 2.26 9.72
C GLY A 800 -35.21 2.49 8.43
N GLU A 801 -35.67 1.40 7.80
CA GLU A 801 -36.58 1.50 6.64
C GLU A 801 -37.87 2.23 7.04
N LYS A 802 -38.27 3.21 6.23
CA LYS A 802 -39.57 3.88 6.35
C LYS A 802 -40.69 2.98 5.88
#